data_AF-A0A4P5TKU4-F1
#
_entry.id   AF-A0A4P5TKU4-F1
#
_cell.length_a   1.000
_cell.length_b   1.000
_cell.length_c   1.000
_cell.angle_alpha   90.00
_cell.angle_beta   90.00
_cell.angle_gamma   90.00
#
_symmetry.space_group_name_H-M   'P 1'
#
loop_
_entity.id
_entity.type
_entity.pdbx_description
1 polymer ?
#
loop_
_entity_poly.entity_id
_entity_poly.type
_entity_poly.pdbx_seq_one_letter_code
_entity_poly.pdbx_strand_id
1 'polypeptide(L)'
;MIKKIFKVVVILLAAINSQAREITGAASNKLINGTSRIITNDKTGFPNYIFMSAANEIPVQYFERWMRAAFKTSREFGLKEMQTSVDEKKNSHIHYQETWGGIPVANTMWIAHLQNGNVISCSGSFITQINALNDISMDESTALNFALAHTNAKTYRWQSPAFSKMTTEQIQNSQETFYPKGELMYTSVNGNNKDFRLCYRFDVFAIAPLSRNYIFVDANTGVIINSVNRILDADATGSAVTGYVGTQTIITDSFAGGYRLREADRGDGIETYNMETGMDYALAIDFTDADNIWNNVNANLDEYATDAHYGAEMTYDYYWLNHNRNSVDDNGMKLISYVHYDVGYYNAFWDGTEMTYGDGNGGPLTSLDVCGHEISHGVTQMTCGLNYQDEPGGLNEGYSDCIGTAVEFYGGGATADWLIGEDFGTPFRSMSDPHLYGQPDTYLGPDWVAAGGPDNGGVHTNSGVLNYWFYLMSVGGSGTNDNGDAYNITGLSLAEASDILYKAWRDYMFPTAQYADARQSTLNAATDIYGPCSPEVQMVADAWFAVGVGGPFDPTVVSDFSVDITTACTTPAIFHFQNLSANGGSYLWHFGDGTTSTAISPIHTYNNYGTFDVKLVTNGGVCGIDSITYTALIQVDSNLQCIYNMPVNGNSTFTSCDGLLYDNGGPAGNYTDNHNDTITIAPTNSTGLTLTFTSFFYENNYDYLYIYDGPTTASTLIGQYTNTGLPAGGTIVASSGSLTLVSTSDGGVTASGFAASWICETALPNVDFYTNETLSCDGTIDFTDITTQTPISWDWDFGDGGTSTQQNPTHTYTANGSYTVTLVANNVIGLGTEIKTLYITINLPTAPLTTDDSNCNPTSFLLNAAGQGGGVLNWYDAPTGGNLINTGSTFNTGFLNNTTTYYVEEEVPSSPEFVGAVDNNIGTTSIYTSNTDRYQIFDALAPFTLISCDVFADGDADRTFELLDGNGNILQDTTIYVLDGAQTVSLNWDIAIGTNYELGVLAVANLYRNTTGASYPYTIPGVISITGNSANNPDRWYFPYNWQIQVPGCVSARTPITATIDFSAAAFTYTNTNATYSFTDPTTAISYNWNFGDGLTDNIQNPTHTYAFDGTYTVTLIVCNSNCCDTITQTLDVTTGINNLINVDGFTIFPNPTMNNFTVNYSGAQQIESITLFNTLGEVEWSSFTSNKNHWVINAEALASGVYFLSVKSPSGISNFKLEKLN
;
A
#
# COMPACT_ATOMS: atom_id res chain seq x y z
N MET A 1 43.21 -25.05 -29.47
CA MET A 1 42.18 -24.79 -28.44
C MET A 1 41.52 -23.45 -28.76
N ILE A 2 40.27 -23.22 -28.32
CA ILE A 2 39.51 -21.95 -28.43
C ILE A 2 38.98 -21.61 -29.84
N LYS A 3 37.80 -22.17 -30.12
CA LYS A 3 36.69 -21.59 -30.92
C LYS A 3 35.40 -22.06 -30.24
N LYS A 4 34.32 -21.25 -30.24
CA LYS A 4 33.07 -21.39 -29.42
C LYS A 4 33.34 -21.09 -27.93
N ILE A 5 32.49 -20.43 -27.13
CA ILE A 5 31.08 -19.95 -27.17
C ILE A 5 31.11 -18.52 -26.57
N PHE A 6 30.45 -17.44 -27.01
CA PHE A 6 29.45 -17.12 -28.05
C PHE A 6 27.99 -17.58 -27.84
N LYS A 7 27.13 -16.63 -27.41
CA LYS A 7 25.76 -16.74 -26.82
C LYS A 7 25.74 -16.82 -25.28
N VAL A 8 25.55 -15.68 -24.60
CA VAL A 8 24.45 -15.29 -23.67
C VAL A 8 24.57 -13.75 -23.52
N VAL A 9 23.46 -13.01 -23.28
CA VAL A 9 23.36 -11.52 -23.13
C VAL A 9 23.62 -10.61 -24.37
N VAL A 10 23.43 -11.06 -25.62
CA VAL A 10 23.47 -10.16 -26.82
C VAL A 10 22.22 -10.30 -27.73
N ILE A 11 21.15 -10.93 -27.24
CA ILE A 11 19.86 -11.01 -27.97
C ILE A 11 18.72 -10.69 -27.02
N LEU A 12 18.47 -9.39 -26.81
CA LEU A 12 17.18 -8.81 -26.38
C LEU A 12 17.12 -7.26 -26.42
N LEU A 13 18.20 -6.57 -26.84
CA LEU A 13 18.26 -5.11 -26.95
C LEU A 13 18.86 -4.66 -28.29
N ALA A 14 18.33 -5.19 -29.40
CA ALA A 14 18.76 -4.85 -30.77
C ALA A 14 17.58 -4.75 -31.75
N ALA A 15 16.47 -4.18 -31.27
CA ALA A 15 15.32 -3.70 -32.05
C ALA A 15 14.48 -2.82 -31.10
N ILE A 16 14.97 -1.61 -30.79
CA ILE A 16 14.31 -0.69 -29.85
C ILE A 16 13.95 0.56 -30.64
N ASN A 17 12.66 0.71 -30.93
CA ASN A 17 12.10 2.00 -31.33
C ASN A 17 12.32 2.99 -30.19
N SER A 18 12.71 4.22 -30.54
CA SER A 18 13.02 5.31 -29.60
C SER A 18 11.74 5.89 -29.00
N GLN A 19 11.26 5.27 -27.93
CA GLN A 19 10.20 5.76 -27.06
C GLN A 19 10.54 5.45 -25.60
N ALA A 20 10.04 6.29 -24.69
CA ALA A 20 10.05 6.06 -23.26
C ALA A 20 9.49 4.67 -22.97
N ARG A 21 10.26 3.85 -22.24
CA ARG A 21 9.75 2.57 -21.75
C ARG A 21 9.48 2.67 -20.27
N GLU A 22 8.21 2.59 -19.93
CA GLU A 22 7.78 2.14 -18.64
C GLU A 22 8.04 0.63 -18.50
N ILE A 23 8.63 0.24 -17.38
CA ILE A 23 8.98 -1.13 -17.03
C ILE A 23 8.39 -1.39 -15.64
N THR A 24 7.59 -2.44 -15.48
CA THR A 24 6.85 -2.73 -14.23
C THR A 24 7.09 -4.14 -13.69
N GLY A 25 6.76 -4.34 -12.41
CA GLY A 25 6.70 -5.64 -11.75
C GLY A 25 8.03 -6.40 -11.75
N ALA A 26 7.99 -7.69 -12.12
CA ALA A 26 9.19 -8.52 -12.14
C ALA A 26 10.25 -8.04 -13.15
N ALA A 27 9.88 -7.26 -14.17
CA ALA A 27 10.81 -6.73 -15.15
C ALA A 27 11.60 -5.52 -14.61
N SER A 28 10.97 -4.62 -13.84
CA SER A 28 11.66 -3.52 -13.17
C SER A 28 12.57 -4.04 -12.06
N ASN A 29 12.07 -4.96 -11.22
CA ASN A 29 12.85 -5.57 -10.15
C ASN A 29 14.10 -6.30 -10.66
N LYS A 30 14.04 -6.85 -11.89
CA LYS A 30 15.19 -7.48 -12.56
C LYS A 30 16.20 -6.47 -13.15
N LEU A 31 15.76 -5.26 -13.48
CA LEU A 31 16.62 -4.18 -13.97
C LEU A 31 17.31 -3.46 -12.81
N ILE A 32 16.56 -3.10 -11.77
CA ILE A 32 17.04 -2.54 -10.51
C ILE A 32 16.30 -3.23 -9.35
N ASN A 33 17.03 -3.90 -8.47
CA ASN A 33 16.46 -4.68 -7.38
C ASN A 33 15.68 -3.78 -6.39
N GLY A 34 14.56 -4.28 -5.89
CA GLY A 34 13.63 -3.59 -5.00
C GLY A 34 12.57 -2.72 -5.70
N THR A 35 12.60 -2.56 -7.03
CA THR A 35 11.75 -1.60 -7.75
C THR A 35 10.43 -2.19 -8.28
N SER A 36 9.35 -1.40 -8.18
CA SER A 36 8.01 -1.75 -8.67
C SER A 36 7.73 -1.23 -10.09
N ARG A 37 8.31 -0.08 -10.45
CA ARG A 37 8.13 0.62 -11.74
C ARG A 37 9.36 1.48 -12.04
N ILE A 38 9.79 1.53 -13.30
CA ILE A 38 10.89 2.35 -13.80
C ILE A 38 10.43 3.03 -15.09
N ILE A 39 10.67 4.34 -15.22
CA ILE A 39 10.45 5.10 -16.45
C ILE A 39 11.83 5.49 -17.01
N THR A 40 12.06 5.18 -18.28
CA THR A 40 13.34 5.38 -18.96
C THR A 40 13.27 6.49 -20.01
N ASN A 41 14.38 7.21 -20.19
CA ASN A 41 14.52 8.30 -21.16
C ASN A 41 14.67 7.78 -22.59
N ASP A 42 13.88 8.33 -23.51
CA ASP A 42 13.74 7.97 -24.93
C ASP A 42 15.05 8.04 -25.73
N LYS A 43 15.93 8.98 -25.37
CA LYS A 43 17.16 9.29 -26.11
C LYS A 43 18.38 8.52 -25.57
N THR A 44 18.33 8.04 -24.33
CA THR A 44 19.48 7.40 -23.65
C THR A 44 19.20 5.97 -23.15
N GLY A 45 17.94 5.57 -23.04
CA GLY A 45 17.51 4.33 -22.39
C GLY A 45 17.74 4.31 -20.87
N PHE A 46 18.11 5.44 -20.27
CA PHE A 46 18.49 5.53 -18.86
C PHE A 46 17.26 5.74 -17.95
N PRO A 47 17.19 5.12 -16.76
CA PRO A 47 16.14 5.40 -15.78
C PRO A 47 16.11 6.88 -15.35
N ASN A 48 15.03 7.59 -15.66
CA ASN A 48 14.78 8.97 -15.21
C ASN A 48 13.81 9.04 -14.02
N TYR A 49 13.00 7.99 -13.82
CA TYR A 49 12.12 7.87 -12.66
C TYR A 49 12.10 6.41 -12.19
N ILE A 50 12.20 6.19 -10.88
CA ILE A 50 12.19 4.86 -10.25
C ILE A 50 11.25 4.88 -9.06
N PHE A 51 10.32 3.92 -9.03
CA PHE A 51 9.43 3.66 -7.90
C PHE A 51 9.90 2.41 -7.17
N MET A 52 10.00 2.49 -5.85
CA MET A 52 10.30 1.34 -5.00
C MET A 52 9.05 0.44 -4.89
N SER A 53 9.26 -0.82 -4.56
CA SER A 53 8.19 -1.67 -4.04
C SER A 53 8.02 -1.42 -2.54
N ALA A 54 6.81 -1.53 -2.00
CA ALA A 54 6.52 -1.21 -0.60
C ALA A 54 7.34 -2.03 0.43
N ALA A 55 7.86 -3.19 0.03
CA ALA A 55 8.75 -4.01 0.86
C ALA A 55 10.24 -3.60 0.80
N ASN A 56 10.61 -2.65 -0.08
CA ASN A 56 11.98 -2.24 -0.36
C ASN A 56 12.12 -0.70 -0.42
N GLU A 57 11.29 0.03 0.32
CA GLU A 57 11.49 1.47 0.52
C GLU A 57 12.81 1.72 1.29
N ILE A 58 13.53 2.79 0.94
CA ILE A 58 14.92 2.98 1.40
C ILE A 58 14.98 4.11 2.42
N PRO A 59 15.37 3.89 3.69
CA PRO A 59 15.61 4.98 4.63
C PRO A 59 16.62 5.98 4.05
N VAL A 60 16.29 7.28 4.08
CA VAL A 60 17.00 8.33 3.31
C VAL A 60 18.52 8.34 3.50
N GLN A 61 19.01 8.01 4.70
CA GLN A 61 20.45 7.94 5.00
C GLN A 61 21.23 6.90 4.16
N TYR A 62 20.55 5.92 3.56
CA TYR A 62 21.14 4.89 2.70
C TYR A 62 20.98 5.20 1.20
N PHE A 63 20.28 6.28 0.83
CA PHE A 63 19.90 6.56 -0.55
C PHE A 63 21.09 6.71 -1.51
N GLU A 64 22.15 7.44 -1.12
CA GLU A 64 23.37 7.58 -1.92
C GLU A 64 24.08 6.23 -2.15
N ARG A 65 24.06 5.33 -1.16
CA ARG A 65 24.61 3.97 -1.27
C ARG A 65 23.78 3.12 -2.22
N TRP A 66 22.46 3.17 -2.10
CA TRP A 66 21.57 2.47 -3.02
C TRP A 66 21.77 2.92 -4.46
N MET A 67 21.90 4.24 -4.71
CA MET A 67 22.21 4.79 -6.04
C MET A 67 23.51 4.19 -6.62
N ARG A 68 24.59 4.07 -5.82
CA ARG A 68 25.83 3.41 -6.26
C ARG A 68 25.61 1.95 -6.66
N ALA A 69 24.86 1.20 -5.86
CA ALA A 69 24.59 -0.23 -6.10
C ALA A 69 23.68 -0.44 -7.34
N ALA A 70 22.56 0.28 -7.40
CA ALA A 70 21.56 0.20 -8.47
C ALA A 70 22.16 0.45 -9.86
N PHE A 71 23.06 1.43 -9.96
CA PHE A 71 23.63 1.86 -11.25
C PHE A 71 25.10 1.49 -11.45
N LYS A 72 25.70 0.73 -10.51
CA LYS A 72 27.06 0.19 -10.58
C LYS A 72 28.12 1.28 -10.81
N THR A 73 27.94 2.43 -10.18
CA THR A 73 28.93 3.53 -10.20
C THR A 73 30.09 3.22 -9.25
N SER A 74 31.21 3.92 -9.41
CA SER A 74 32.37 3.73 -8.56
C SER A 74 32.26 4.55 -7.26
N ARG A 75 33.13 4.29 -6.28
CA ARG A 75 33.14 4.97 -4.97
C ARG A 75 33.38 6.48 -5.05
N GLU A 76 33.83 6.97 -6.20
CA GLU A 76 34.00 8.39 -6.47
C GLU A 76 32.64 9.09 -6.64
N PHE A 77 31.57 8.40 -7.05
CA PHE A 77 30.21 8.95 -7.05
C PHE A 77 29.72 9.24 -5.62
N GLY A 78 29.13 10.41 -5.41
CA GLY A 78 28.40 10.79 -4.20
C GLY A 78 27.33 11.85 -4.49
N LEU A 79 26.50 12.18 -3.50
CA LEU A 79 25.39 13.11 -3.61
C LEU A 79 25.55 14.24 -2.59
N LYS A 80 25.35 15.48 -3.04
CA LYS A 80 25.34 16.68 -2.19
C LYS A 80 23.91 17.20 -2.10
N GLU A 81 23.34 17.26 -0.90
CA GLU A 81 22.01 17.87 -0.69
C GLU A 81 22.05 19.36 -1.06
N MET A 82 21.04 19.78 -1.80
CA MET A 82 20.87 21.15 -2.30
C MET A 82 19.68 21.85 -1.65
N GLN A 83 18.55 21.15 -1.56
CA GLN A 83 17.30 21.67 -1.03
C GLN A 83 16.38 20.53 -0.59
N THR A 84 15.64 20.74 0.50
CA THR A 84 14.52 19.89 0.93
C THR A 84 13.23 20.70 0.90
N SER A 85 12.15 20.13 0.36
CA SER A 85 10.78 20.66 0.37
C SER A 85 9.79 19.63 0.94
N VAL A 86 8.57 20.07 1.25
CA VAL A 86 7.49 19.22 1.82
C VAL A 86 6.18 19.53 1.10
N ASP A 87 5.44 18.49 0.69
CA ASP A 87 4.15 18.62 0.00
C ASP A 87 2.95 18.79 0.97
N GLU A 88 1.76 19.02 0.42
CA GLU A 88 0.52 19.16 1.20
C GLU A 88 0.12 17.89 1.96
N LYS A 89 0.61 16.72 1.51
CA LYS A 89 0.43 15.40 2.13
C LYS A 89 1.51 15.09 3.19
N LYS A 90 2.44 16.03 3.44
CA LYS A 90 3.59 15.93 4.35
C LYS A 90 4.68 14.93 3.92
N ASN A 91 4.71 14.54 2.65
CA ASN A 91 5.86 13.86 2.07
C ASN A 91 7.00 14.86 1.87
N SER A 92 8.24 14.41 1.98
CA SER A 92 9.43 15.26 1.78
C SER A 92 10.06 15.00 0.42
N HIS A 93 10.63 16.02 -0.21
CA HIS A 93 11.37 15.87 -1.46
C HIS A 93 12.76 16.50 -1.31
N ILE A 94 13.81 15.70 -1.51
CA ILE A 94 15.19 16.12 -1.29
C ILE A 94 15.93 16.13 -2.62
N HIS A 95 16.39 17.31 -3.02
CA HIS A 95 17.15 17.54 -4.24
C HIS A 95 18.65 17.39 -3.95
N TYR A 96 19.30 16.50 -4.69
CA TYR A 96 20.73 16.26 -4.65
C TYR A 96 21.39 16.66 -5.97
N GLN A 97 22.61 17.20 -5.87
CA GLN A 97 23.54 17.34 -6.99
C GLN A 97 24.55 16.18 -6.94
N GLU A 98 24.88 15.59 -8.09
CA GLU A 98 25.96 14.60 -8.17
C GLU A 98 27.32 15.23 -7.84
N THR A 99 28.18 14.46 -7.19
CA THR A 99 29.60 14.76 -6.99
C THR A 99 30.45 13.58 -7.44
N TRP A 100 31.64 13.86 -7.95
CA TRP A 100 32.65 12.88 -8.33
C TRP A 100 33.96 13.18 -7.61
N GLY A 101 34.39 12.31 -6.70
CA GLY A 101 35.49 12.57 -5.75
C GLY A 101 35.21 13.74 -4.81
N GLY A 102 33.93 14.02 -4.50
CA GLY A 102 33.50 15.18 -3.71
C GLY A 102 33.44 16.51 -4.48
N ILE A 103 33.78 16.53 -5.77
CA ILE A 103 33.69 17.70 -6.64
C ILE A 103 32.34 17.66 -7.38
N PRO A 104 31.51 18.73 -7.37
CA PRO A 104 30.20 18.72 -8.03
C PRO A 104 30.27 18.41 -9.53
N VAL A 105 29.22 17.79 -10.06
CA VAL A 105 28.99 17.62 -11.50
C VAL A 105 27.95 18.64 -11.97
N ALA A 106 28.19 19.29 -13.11
CA ALA A 106 27.29 20.26 -13.70
C ALA A 106 26.10 19.58 -14.39
N ASN A 107 24.93 20.22 -14.33
CA ASN A 107 23.70 19.81 -15.02
C ASN A 107 23.16 18.44 -14.60
N THR A 108 23.55 17.93 -13.44
CA THR A 108 23.01 16.73 -12.80
C THR A 108 22.11 17.12 -11.64
N MET A 109 20.94 16.49 -11.52
CA MET A 109 20.07 16.64 -10.35
C MET A 109 19.31 15.33 -10.13
N TRP A 110 19.22 14.90 -8.88
CA TRP A 110 18.43 13.73 -8.50
C TRP A 110 17.56 14.06 -7.28
N ILE A 111 16.28 13.72 -7.34
CA ILE A 111 15.28 14.02 -6.32
C ILE A 111 14.89 12.71 -5.64
N ALA A 112 15.01 12.64 -4.33
CA ALA A 112 14.41 11.58 -3.52
C ALA A 112 13.02 12.03 -3.05
N HIS A 113 11.98 11.23 -3.31
CA HIS A 113 10.64 11.46 -2.80
C HIS A 113 10.39 10.53 -1.62
N LEU A 114 10.15 11.11 -0.44
CA LEU A 114 10.10 10.42 0.84
C LEU A 114 8.70 10.41 1.43
N GLN A 115 8.26 9.25 1.90
CA GLN A 115 7.13 9.10 2.80
C GLN A 115 7.64 8.51 4.12
N ASN A 116 7.23 9.09 5.26
CA ASN A 116 7.64 8.65 6.61
C ASN A 116 9.17 8.52 6.85
N GLY A 117 10.01 9.21 6.06
CA GLY A 117 11.48 9.15 6.12
C GLY A 117 12.13 8.12 5.19
N ASN A 118 11.34 7.29 4.51
CA ASN A 118 11.80 6.34 3.50
C ASN A 118 11.59 6.90 2.09
N VAL A 119 12.55 6.69 1.19
CA VAL A 119 12.45 6.98 -0.24
C VAL A 119 11.53 5.95 -0.89
N ILE A 120 10.36 6.42 -1.33
CA ILE A 120 9.35 5.62 -2.05
C ILE A 120 9.53 5.70 -3.57
N SER A 121 10.10 6.79 -4.06
CA SER A 121 10.51 6.95 -5.45
C SER A 121 11.66 7.94 -5.57
N CYS A 122 12.36 7.93 -6.70
CA CYS A 122 13.35 8.93 -7.02
C CYS A 122 13.42 9.24 -8.52
N SER A 123 13.86 10.44 -8.87
CA SER A 123 13.80 10.94 -10.25
C SER A 123 14.91 11.93 -10.58
N GLY A 124 15.21 12.11 -11.87
CA GLY A 124 16.14 13.14 -12.35
C GLY A 124 17.12 12.64 -13.42
N SER A 125 18.36 13.13 -13.37
CA SER A 125 19.47 12.69 -14.22
C SER A 125 20.84 12.83 -13.54
N PHE A 126 21.73 11.87 -13.80
CA PHE A 126 23.11 11.84 -13.31
C PHE A 126 24.00 11.02 -14.26
N ILE A 127 25.31 11.00 -14.04
CA ILE A 127 26.32 10.37 -14.89
C ILE A 127 26.90 9.14 -14.17
N THR A 128 26.94 7.99 -14.86
CA THR A 128 27.42 6.76 -14.22
C THR A 128 28.94 6.62 -14.16
N GLN A 129 29.67 7.33 -15.03
CA GLN A 129 31.14 7.29 -15.13
C GLN A 129 31.72 8.61 -15.66
N ILE A 130 32.74 9.15 -14.97
CA ILE A 130 33.57 10.27 -15.44
C ILE A 130 35.00 9.79 -15.69
N ASN A 131 35.44 9.85 -16.94
CA ASN A 131 36.78 9.43 -17.40
C ASN A 131 37.76 10.61 -17.52
N ALA A 132 37.82 11.46 -16.48
CA ALA A 132 38.65 12.66 -16.44
C ALA A 132 39.93 12.48 -15.61
N LEU A 133 40.95 13.29 -15.87
CA LEU A 133 42.11 13.43 -14.98
C LEU A 133 41.77 14.44 -13.87
N ASN A 134 42.06 14.09 -12.62
CA ASN A 134 41.81 14.94 -11.44
C ASN A 134 42.87 16.05 -11.23
N ASP A 135 43.86 16.15 -12.12
CA ASP A 135 44.93 17.14 -12.00
C ASP A 135 44.39 18.55 -12.23
N ILE A 136 44.88 19.51 -11.44
CA ILE A 136 44.65 20.96 -11.59
C ILE A 136 46.01 21.61 -11.79
N SER A 137 46.24 22.23 -12.94
CA SER A 137 47.48 22.96 -13.24
C SER A 137 47.31 24.47 -13.38
N MET A 138 46.08 24.98 -13.27
CA MET A 138 45.75 26.41 -13.33
C MET A 138 45.06 26.88 -12.05
N ASP A 139 45.41 28.07 -11.55
CA ASP A 139 44.69 28.70 -10.43
C ASP A 139 43.40 29.43 -10.88
N GLU A 140 42.47 29.61 -9.93
CA GLU A 140 41.19 30.30 -10.13
C GLU A 140 41.35 31.70 -10.74
N SER A 141 42.40 32.45 -10.35
CA SER A 141 42.60 33.82 -10.82
C SER A 141 43.01 33.86 -12.30
N THR A 142 43.80 32.87 -12.74
CA THR A 142 44.20 32.68 -14.13
C THR A 142 43.00 32.21 -14.96
N ALA A 143 42.23 31.25 -14.45
CA ALA A 143 41.00 30.78 -15.10
C ALA A 143 39.95 31.90 -15.25
N LEU A 144 39.78 32.76 -14.24
CA LEU A 144 38.88 33.92 -14.31
C LEU A 144 39.30 34.89 -15.42
N ASN A 145 40.59 35.12 -15.63
CA ASN A 145 41.06 35.97 -16.73
C ASN A 145 40.68 35.40 -18.10
N PHE A 146 40.67 34.08 -18.28
CA PHE A 146 40.15 33.44 -19.50
C PHE A 146 38.62 33.64 -19.64
N ALA A 147 37.85 33.47 -18.57
CA ALA A 147 36.40 33.72 -18.60
C ALA A 147 36.07 35.18 -18.98
N LEU A 148 36.76 36.16 -18.37
CA LEU A 148 36.59 37.58 -18.68
C LEU A 148 37.06 37.94 -20.10
N ALA A 149 38.13 37.32 -20.58
CA ALA A 149 38.58 37.49 -21.97
C ALA A 149 37.56 36.92 -22.97
N HIS A 150 36.87 35.82 -22.62
CA HIS A 150 35.81 35.24 -23.43
C HIS A 150 34.54 36.12 -23.47
N THR A 151 34.09 36.66 -22.34
CA THR A 151 32.92 37.56 -22.31
C THR A 151 33.20 38.89 -23.03
N ASN A 152 34.46 39.38 -23.00
CA ASN A 152 34.92 40.56 -23.73
C ASN A 152 34.04 41.82 -23.52
N ALA A 153 33.51 42.01 -22.30
CA ALA A 153 32.62 43.13 -22.01
C ALA A 153 33.38 44.45 -21.83
N LYS A 154 32.73 45.55 -22.22
CA LYS A 154 33.20 46.93 -21.94
C LYS A 154 33.01 47.30 -20.47
N THR A 155 31.90 46.84 -19.88
CA THR A 155 31.55 47.09 -18.48
C THR A 155 30.86 45.87 -17.88
N TYR A 156 31.39 45.40 -16.76
CA TYR A 156 30.80 44.32 -15.97
C TYR A 156 29.97 44.85 -14.78
N ARG A 157 29.02 44.05 -14.29
CA ARG A 157 28.07 44.50 -13.24
C ARG A 157 28.76 45.03 -11.97
N TRP A 158 29.81 44.34 -11.49
CA TRP A 158 30.54 44.76 -10.28
C TRP A 158 31.35 46.06 -10.45
N GLN A 159 31.66 46.45 -11.69
CA GLN A 159 32.38 47.68 -12.00
C GLN A 159 31.47 48.93 -12.00
N SER A 160 30.14 48.74 -11.97
CA SER A 160 29.17 49.84 -11.99
C SER A 160 28.89 50.38 -10.59
N PRO A 161 29.22 51.65 -10.29
CA PRO A 161 29.03 52.25 -8.95
C PRO A 161 27.59 52.30 -8.46
N ALA A 162 26.60 52.14 -9.35
CA ALA A 162 25.19 52.06 -8.99
C ALA A 162 24.86 50.69 -8.36
N PHE A 163 25.37 49.60 -8.93
CA PHE A 163 25.15 48.24 -8.42
C PHE A 163 26.08 47.89 -7.24
N SER A 164 27.25 48.51 -7.14
CA SER A 164 28.14 48.41 -5.96
C SER A 164 27.51 48.93 -4.65
N LYS A 165 26.35 49.59 -4.71
CA LYS A 165 25.63 50.16 -3.55
C LYS A 165 24.35 49.41 -3.16
N MET A 166 23.91 48.41 -3.92
CA MET A 166 22.61 47.74 -3.69
C MET A 166 22.63 46.64 -2.62
N THR A 167 23.77 46.39 -1.97
CA THR A 167 23.90 45.39 -0.91
C THR A 167 23.41 45.91 0.45
N THR A 168 22.23 45.46 0.91
CA THR A 168 21.98 44.86 2.25
C THR A 168 20.51 44.42 2.42
N GLU A 169 19.52 45.11 1.82
CA GLU A 169 18.10 44.84 2.12
C GLU A 169 17.43 43.69 1.34
N GLN A 170 17.97 43.28 0.18
CA GLN A 170 17.35 42.25 -0.69
C GLN A 170 18.04 40.87 -0.67
N ILE A 171 19.16 40.72 0.05
CA ILE A 171 19.93 39.46 0.11
C ILE A 171 20.16 39.13 1.59
N GLN A 172 19.40 38.16 2.12
CA GLN A 172 19.71 37.61 3.43
C GLN A 172 21.01 36.78 3.34
N ASN A 173 21.97 37.06 4.23
CA ASN A 173 23.13 36.23 4.56
C ASN A 173 24.31 36.06 3.57
N SER A 174 24.61 37.00 2.65
CA SER A 174 25.92 36.96 1.95
C SER A 174 26.68 38.30 1.89
N GLN A 175 27.98 38.23 2.20
CA GLN A 175 28.98 39.30 1.98
C GLN A 175 29.44 39.31 0.51
N GLU A 176 28.51 39.21 -0.43
CA GLU A 176 28.84 39.03 -1.85
C GLU A 176 29.03 40.34 -2.59
N THR A 177 30.29 40.56 -2.99
CA THR A 177 30.59 41.36 -4.16
C THR A 177 30.08 40.63 -5.41
N PHE A 178 29.40 41.32 -6.33
CA PHE A 178 29.00 40.79 -7.66
C PHE A 178 30.20 40.41 -8.58
N TYR A 179 31.39 40.24 -8.03
CA TYR A 179 32.61 39.80 -8.70
C TYR A 179 32.58 38.27 -8.85
N PRO A 180 32.80 37.69 -10.05
CA PRO A 180 32.71 36.26 -10.25
C PRO A 180 33.75 35.52 -9.42
N LYS A 181 33.32 34.43 -8.77
CA LYS A 181 34.18 33.43 -8.12
C LYS A 181 34.14 32.14 -8.91
N GLY A 182 35.24 31.41 -8.93
CA GLY A 182 35.36 30.14 -9.63
C GLY A 182 34.96 28.99 -8.72
N GLU A 183 33.90 28.28 -9.10
CA GLU A 183 33.55 27.00 -8.48
C GLU A 183 34.19 25.86 -9.27
N LEU A 184 34.97 25.00 -8.60
CA LEU A 184 35.57 23.84 -9.22
C LEU A 184 34.52 22.73 -9.39
N MET A 185 34.30 22.26 -10.61
CA MET A 185 33.30 21.23 -10.92
C MET A 185 33.64 20.44 -12.19
N TYR A 186 32.97 19.31 -12.40
CA TYR A 186 32.98 18.58 -13.68
C TYR A 186 31.88 19.10 -14.61
N THR A 187 32.18 19.24 -15.90
CA THR A 187 31.16 19.50 -16.94
C THR A 187 31.51 18.78 -18.24
N SER A 188 30.51 18.56 -19.11
CA SER A 188 30.71 18.04 -20.45
C SER A 188 31.22 19.12 -21.40
N VAL A 189 32.18 18.77 -22.26
CA VAL A 189 32.72 19.68 -23.28
C VAL A 189 31.67 19.90 -24.36
N ASN A 190 31.19 21.14 -24.53
CA ASN A 190 30.15 21.53 -25.49
C ASN A 190 28.90 20.64 -25.44
N GLY A 191 28.50 20.17 -24.25
CA GLY A 191 27.35 19.27 -24.07
C GLY A 191 27.58 17.80 -24.48
N ASN A 192 28.81 17.40 -24.82
CA ASN A 192 29.12 16.02 -25.13
C ASN A 192 29.21 15.17 -23.84
N ASN A 193 28.14 14.45 -23.51
CA ASN A 193 28.03 13.59 -22.32
C ASN A 193 28.99 12.37 -22.28
N LYS A 194 30.04 12.35 -23.11
CA LYS A 194 31.14 11.36 -23.11
C LYS A 194 32.54 11.97 -22.87
N ASP A 195 32.67 13.30 -22.86
CA ASP A 195 33.93 14.02 -22.58
C ASP A 195 33.67 15.01 -21.43
N PHE A 196 33.82 14.52 -20.19
CA PHE A 196 33.74 15.33 -18.98
C PHE A 196 35.13 15.79 -18.55
N ARG A 197 35.24 17.04 -18.09
CA ARG A 197 36.51 17.61 -17.62
C ARG A 197 36.35 18.44 -16.36
N LEU A 198 37.41 18.47 -15.57
CA LEU A 198 37.53 19.32 -14.40
C LEU A 198 37.72 20.78 -14.83
N CYS A 199 36.90 21.68 -14.29
CA CYS A 199 36.84 23.08 -14.73
C CYS A 199 36.45 24.04 -13.61
N TYR A 200 36.73 25.32 -13.80
CA TYR A 200 36.17 26.41 -13.01
C TYR A 200 34.94 26.98 -13.70
N ARG A 201 33.79 26.98 -13.01
CA ARG A 201 32.58 27.70 -13.41
C ARG A 201 32.57 29.11 -12.81
N PHE A 202 32.36 30.11 -13.65
CA PHE A 202 32.17 31.51 -13.24
C PHE A 202 30.79 32.03 -13.68
N ASP A 203 30.05 32.69 -12.77
CA ASP A 203 28.86 33.49 -13.12
C ASP A 203 29.28 34.89 -13.58
N VAL A 204 29.45 35.08 -14.89
CA VAL A 204 29.95 36.35 -15.44
C VAL A 204 28.79 37.19 -15.97
N PHE A 205 28.55 38.32 -15.31
CA PHE A 205 27.49 39.29 -15.67
C PHE A 205 28.09 40.57 -16.28
N ALA A 206 27.94 40.72 -17.59
CA ALA A 206 28.22 41.92 -18.35
C ALA A 206 26.98 42.81 -18.50
N ILE A 207 27.16 44.13 -18.42
CA ILE A 207 26.08 45.12 -18.66
C ILE A 207 26.31 45.93 -19.96
N ALA A 208 27.43 45.72 -20.66
CA ALA A 208 27.71 46.32 -21.96
C ALA A 208 28.72 45.47 -22.76
N PRO A 209 28.29 44.66 -23.76
CA PRO A 209 26.90 44.30 -24.04
C PRO A 209 26.26 43.57 -22.85
N LEU A 210 24.92 43.55 -22.80
CA LEU A 210 24.20 42.80 -21.77
C LEU A 210 24.39 41.30 -22.02
N SER A 211 24.94 40.59 -21.04
CA SER A 211 24.97 39.13 -21.03
C SER A 211 25.21 38.60 -19.61
N ARG A 212 24.66 37.42 -19.31
CA ARG A 212 24.99 36.68 -18.09
C ARG A 212 25.17 35.22 -18.45
N ASN A 213 26.35 34.67 -18.22
CA ASN A 213 26.65 33.28 -18.56
C ASN A 213 27.32 32.57 -17.38
N TYR A 214 27.03 31.28 -17.21
CA TYR A 214 27.96 30.37 -16.56
C TYR A 214 29.03 30.00 -17.57
N ILE A 215 30.26 30.46 -17.36
CA ILE A 215 31.41 30.18 -18.22
C ILE A 215 32.27 29.11 -17.55
N PHE A 216 32.53 28.00 -18.25
CA PHE A 216 33.27 26.86 -17.74
C PHE A 216 34.67 26.81 -18.38
N VAL A 217 35.70 27.01 -17.56
CA VAL A 217 37.11 27.11 -17.96
C VAL A 217 37.84 25.84 -17.54
N ASP A 218 38.36 25.08 -18.50
CA ASP A 218 39.14 23.86 -18.25
C ASP A 218 40.31 24.13 -17.29
N ALA A 219 40.35 23.40 -16.17
CA ALA A 219 41.21 23.68 -15.02
C ALA A 219 42.71 23.35 -15.28
N ASN A 220 43.04 22.88 -16.48
CA ASN A 220 44.41 22.63 -16.91
C ASN A 220 44.85 23.53 -18.07
N THR A 221 43.97 23.77 -19.03
CA THR A 221 44.32 24.43 -20.30
C THR A 221 43.85 25.87 -20.40
N GLY A 222 42.89 26.31 -19.57
CA GLY A 222 42.28 27.64 -19.68
C GLY A 222 41.31 27.79 -20.86
N VAL A 223 41.05 26.70 -21.60
CA VAL A 223 40.09 26.70 -22.72
C VAL A 223 38.67 26.77 -22.16
N ILE A 224 37.83 27.59 -22.78
CA ILE A 224 36.39 27.60 -22.50
C ILE A 224 35.80 26.32 -23.09
N ILE A 225 35.32 25.41 -22.24
CA ILE A 225 34.80 24.11 -22.66
C ILE A 225 33.28 24.03 -22.65
N ASN A 226 32.61 24.97 -21.97
CA ASN A 226 31.17 25.12 -21.99
C ASN A 226 30.80 26.57 -21.63
N SER A 227 29.67 27.06 -22.13
CA SER A 227 29.07 28.34 -21.73
C SER A 227 27.56 28.21 -21.77
N VAL A 228 26.89 28.43 -20.64
CA VAL A 228 25.43 28.34 -20.51
C VAL A 228 24.89 29.75 -20.28
N ASN A 229 24.01 30.20 -21.17
CA ASN A 229 23.32 31.48 -21.00
C ASN A 229 22.42 31.42 -19.75
N ARG A 230 22.47 32.47 -18.94
CA ARG A 230 21.66 32.67 -17.73
C ARG A 230 20.69 33.84 -17.87
N ILE A 231 20.76 34.56 -18.98
CA ILE A 231 19.60 35.27 -19.49
C ILE A 231 18.78 34.20 -20.18
N LEU A 232 17.77 33.70 -19.48
CA LEU A 232 16.62 33.12 -20.17
C LEU A 232 15.98 34.29 -20.91
N ASP A 233 15.70 34.11 -22.20
CA ASP A 233 14.79 35.00 -22.92
C ASP A 233 13.47 34.85 -22.17
N ALA A 234 13.06 35.92 -21.46
CA ALA A 234 12.03 35.79 -20.45
C ALA A 234 10.68 35.78 -21.13
N ASP A 235 9.84 34.80 -20.80
CA ASP A 235 8.42 34.85 -21.07
C ASP A 235 7.86 36.17 -20.54
N ALA A 236 7.16 36.87 -21.42
CA ALA A 236 6.69 38.22 -21.25
C ALA A 236 5.21 38.25 -21.61
N THR A 237 4.40 38.69 -20.66
CA THR A 237 2.98 38.94 -20.89
C THR A 237 2.83 40.05 -21.93
N GLY A 238 2.30 39.69 -23.10
CA GLY A 238 1.96 40.58 -24.19
C GLY A 238 0.46 40.91 -24.21
N SER A 239 0.10 41.95 -24.96
CA SER A 239 -1.31 42.24 -25.26
C SER A 239 -1.52 42.15 -26.76
N ALA A 240 -2.46 41.32 -27.19
CA ALA A 240 -2.75 41.08 -28.59
C ALA A 240 -4.15 41.58 -28.97
N VAL A 241 -4.25 42.26 -30.10
CA VAL A 241 -5.51 42.61 -30.75
C VAL A 241 -5.82 41.51 -31.75
N THR A 242 -6.44 40.44 -31.26
CA THR A 242 -6.87 39.30 -32.06
C THR A 242 -8.01 39.72 -33.01
N GLY A 243 -8.13 39.03 -34.14
CA GLY A 243 -9.08 39.32 -35.20
C GLY A 243 -10.53 38.92 -34.86
N TYR A 244 -10.72 37.87 -34.04
CA TYR A 244 -12.05 37.35 -33.70
C TYR A 244 -12.48 37.70 -32.27
N VAL A 245 -11.68 37.34 -31.27
CA VAL A 245 -12.04 37.48 -29.85
C VAL A 245 -11.56 38.78 -29.18
N GLY A 246 -11.16 39.77 -29.98
CA GLY A 246 -10.80 41.12 -29.52
C GLY A 246 -9.44 41.21 -28.83
N THR A 247 -9.30 42.12 -27.86
CA THR A 247 -7.99 42.31 -27.20
C THR A 247 -7.79 41.31 -26.06
N GLN A 248 -6.84 40.39 -26.24
CA GLN A 248 -6.49 39.35 -25.30
C GLN A 248 -5.09 39.56 -24.68
N THR A 249 -4.81 38.76 -23.65
CA THR A 249 -3.48 38.66 -23.04
C THR A 249 -2.86 37.34 -23.49
N ILE A 250 -1.62 37.41 -23.99
CA ILE A 250 -0.87 36.24 -24.49
C ILE A 250 0.51 36.18 -23.81
N ILE A 251 1.14 35.01 -23.78
CA ILE A 251 2.56 34.87 -23.42
C ILE A 251 3.43 34.92 -24.69
N THR A 252 4.64 35.46 -24.56
CA THR A 252 5.60 35.67 -25.68
C THR A 252 7.03 35.69 -25.18
N ASP A 253 8.00 35.27 -25.99
CA ASP A 253 9.42 35.33 -25.63
C ASP A 253 9.99 36.73 -25.89
N SER A 254 10.91 37.15 -25.02
CA SER A 254 11.65 38.42 -25.18
C SER A 254 13.08 38.14 -25.64
N PHE A 255 13.37 38.44 -26.90
CA PHE A 255 14.64 38.10 -27.55
C PHE A 255 15.49 39.34 -27.87
N ALA A 256 16.71 39.12 -28.37
CA ALA A 256 17.61 40.17 -28.83
C ALA A 256 17.16 40.84 -30.15
N GLY A 257 15.98 41.45 -30.14
CA GLY A 257 15.35 42.15 -31.27
C GLY A 257 13.96 42.70 -30.97
N GLY A 258 13.29 42.22 -29.92
CA GLY A 258 11.91 42.55 -29.58
C GLY A 258 11.26 41.38 -28.85
N TYR A 259 10.04 41.03 -29.27
CA TYR A 259 9.23 39.92 -28.78
C TYR A 259 8.80 39.01 -29.95
N ARG A 260 8.45 37.75 -29.67
CA ARG A 260 7.96 36.79 -30.68
C ARG A 260 6.76 35.99 -30.18
N LEU A 261 5.94 35.48 -31.10
CA LEU A 261 4.87 34.53 -30.79
C LEU A 261 5.45 33.13 -30.51
N ARG A 262 6.16 33.03 -29.39
CA ARG A 262 6.76 31.83 -28.83
C ARG A 262 6.63 31.92 -27.31
N GLU A 263 6.36 30.83 -26.61
CA GLU A 263 6.36 30.81 -25.14
C GLU A 263 6.87 29.46 -24.62
N ALA A 264 7.27 29.44 -23.34
CA ALA A 264 7.77 28.25 -22.64
C ALA A 264 7.06 28.00 -21.30
N ASP A 265 5.96 28.69 -20.99
CA ASP A 265 5.15 28.47 -19.79
C ASP A 265 4.27 27.21 -19.94
N ARG A 266 3.86 26.86 -21.17
CA ARG A 266 3.01 25.70 -21.50
C ARG A 266 3.80 24.57 -22.19
N GLY A 267 3.99 23.46 -21.47
CA GLY A 267 4.65 22.25 -21.99
C GLY A 267 6.11 22.48 -22.41
N ASP A 268 6.51 21.90 -23.54
CA ASP A 268 7.76 22.20 -24.25
C ASP A 268 7.67 23.53 -25.05
N GLY A 269 6.53 24.23 -24.99
CA GLY A 269 6.27 25.57 -25.52
C GLY A 269 5.11 25.64 -26.53
N ILE A 270 4.70 26.86 -26.86
CA ILE A 270 3.79 27.16 -27.98
C ILE A 270 4.51 28.11 -28.94
N GLU A 271 4.45 27.86 -30.25
CA GLU A 271 5.12 28.69 -31.26
C GLU A 271 4.23 28.97 -32.47
N THR A 272 4.18 30.21 -32.95
CA THR A 272 3.40 30.61 -34.13
C THR A 272 4.27 31.29 -35.19
N TYR A 273 4.14 30.80 -36.43
CA TYR A 273 5.01 31.14 -37.55
C TYR A 273 4.25 31.69 -38.76
N ASN A 274 4.89 32.61 -39.49
CA ASN A 274 4.39 33.15 -40.74
C ASN A 274 4.93 32.35 -41.92
N MET A 275 4.04 31.83 -42.77
CA MET A 275 4.39 31.09 -43.99
C MET A 275 4.64 32.00 -45.22
N GLU A 276 4.40 33.31 -45.11
CA GLU A 276 4.50 34.32 -46.18
C GLU A 276 3.74 33.92 -47.48
N THR A 277 2.57 33.29 -47.37
CA THR A 277 1.79 32.70 -48.49
C THR A 277 2.50 31.54 -49.24
N GLY A 278 3.52 30.96 -48.60
CA GLY A 278 4.24 29.77 -49.07
C GLY A 278 3.65 28.45 -48.58
N MET A 279 4.32 27.35 -48.97
CA MET A 279 4.00 25.96 -48.58
C MET A 279 5.24 25.18 -48.07
N ASP A 280 6.37 25.86 -47.85
CA ASP A 280 7.61 25.24 -47.38
C ASP A 280 7.90 25.68 -45.95
N TYR A 281 7.52 24.83 -44.98
CA TYR A 281 7.67 25.08 -43.55
C TYR A 281 9.11 25.42 -43.13
N ALA A 282 10.12 24.96 -43.88
CA ALA A 282 11.52 25.29 -43.61
C ALA A 282 11.91 26.73 -43.99
N LEU A 283 11.01 27.47 -44.66
CA LEU A 283 11.14 28.89 -44.98
C LEU A 283 10.27 29.79 -44.09
N ALA A 284 9.46 29.22 -43.20
CA ALA A 284 8.61 29.98 -42.28
C ALA A 284 9.45 30.86 -41.34
N ILE A 285 8.91 32.02 -40.98
CA ILE A 285 9.60 33.03 -40.17
C ILE A 285 8.86 33.35 -38.88
N ASP A 286 9.60 33.84 -37.88
CA ASP A 286 9.02 34.36 -36.65
C ASP A 286 8.13 35.57 -36.95
N PHE A 287 6.91 35.60 -36.37
CA PHE A 287 6.24 36.85 -36.09
C PHE A 287 7.03 37.60 -35.00
N THR A 288 7.35 38.88 -35.21
CA THR A 288 8.14 39.69 -34.28
C THR A 288 7.47 41.03 -34.00
N ASP A 289 7.40 41.44 -32.73
CA ASP A 289 6.95 42.77 -32.31
C ASP A 289 8.03 43.53 -31.52
N ALA A 290 7.93 44.86 -31.45
CA ALA A 290 8.94 45.72 -30.82
C ALA A 290 8.66 46.12 -29.37
N ASP A 291 7.39 46.11 -28.92
CA ASP A 291 6.99 46.60 -27.58
C ASP A 291 6.04 45.67 -26.80
N ASN A 292 5.73 44.51 -27.38
CA ASN A 292 4.82 43.47 -26.91
C ASN A 292 3.33 43.84 -26.91
N ILE A 293 2.96 44.87 -27.68
CA ILE A 293 1.59 45.26 -27.93
C ILE A 293 1.26 44.88 -29.38
N TRP A 294 0.88 43.62 -29.59
CA TRP A 294 0.54 43.03 -30.88
C TRP A 294 -0.76 43.62 -31.42
N ASN A 295 -0.67 44.85 -31.93
CA ASN A 295 -1.72 45.61 -32.59
C ASN A 295 -1.53 45.59 -34.12
N ASN A 296 -0.95 44.52 -34.63
CA ASN A 296 -0.39 44.32 -35.97
C ASN A 296 -1.45 44.22 -37.09
N VAL A 297 -2.63 44.81 -36.89
CA VAL A 297 -3.73 44.89 -37.88
C VAL A 297 -3.24 45.52 -39.18
N ASN A 298 -3.06 44.71 -40.22
CA ASN A 298 -2.43 45.18 -41.46
C ASN A 298 -2.88 44.46 -42.75
N ALA A 299 -2.33 44.87 -43.89
CA ALA A 299 -2.75 44.39 -45.20
C ALA A 299 -2.42 42.92 -45.50
N ASN A 300 -1.52 42.31 -44.72
CA ASN A 300 -1.20 40.89 -44.77
C ASN A 300 -2.06 40.04 -43.82
N LEU A 301 -2.90 40.68 -42.99
CA LEU A 301 -3.73 40.03 -41.98
C LEU A 301 -2.92 39.37 -40.83
N ASP A 302 -1.73 39.90 -40.48
CA ASP A 302 -0.87 39.33 -39.44
C ASP A 302 -1.54 39.30 -38.04
N GLU A 303 -2.62 40.06 -37.79
CA GLU A 303 -3.39 40.01 -36.55
C GLU A 303 -3.90 38.60 -36.21
N TYR A 304 -4.24 37.80 -37.23
CA TYR A 304 -4.76 36.43 -37.06
C TYR A 304 -3.70 35.41 -36.62
N ALA A 305 -2.42 35.77 -36.71
CA ALA A 305 -1.36 35.01 -36.03
C ALA A 305 -1.53 35.02 -34.51
N THR A 306 -2.12 36.10 -33.96
CA THR A 306 -2.38 36.17 -32.52
C THR A 306 -3.64 35.42 -32.10
N ASP A 307 -4.64 35.26 -32.98
CA ASP A 307 -5.73 34.30 -32.75
C ASP A 307 -5.17 32.86 -32.71
N ALA A 308 -4.33 32.47 -33.68
CA ALA A 308 -3.74 31.13 -33.73
C ALA A 308 -2.79 30.81 -32.56
N HIS A 309 -2.15 31.84 -31.98
CA HIS A 309 -1.33 31.70 -30.77
C HIS A 309 -2.21 31.55 -29.53
N TYR A 310 -3.16 32.47 -29.34
CA TYR A 310 -4.11 32.46 -28.22
C TYR A 310 -5.01 31.21 -28.22
N GLY A 311 -5.44 30.73 -29.39
CA GLY A 311 -6.20 29.49 -29.53
C GLY A 311 -5.41 28.26 -29.11
N ALA A 312 -4.10 28.22 -29.38
CA ALA A 312 -3.24 27.15 -28.86
C ALA A 312 -3.05 27.27 -27.33
N GLU A 313 -2.86 28.48 -26.79
CA GLU A 313 -2.82 28.72 -25.33
C GLU A 313 -4.10 28.23 -24.64
N MET A 314 -5.28 28.64 -25.13
CA MET A 314 -6.57 28.28 -24.54
C MET A 314 -6.90 26.78 -24.69
N THR A 315 -6.51 26.16 -25.80
CA THR A 315 -6.70 24.72 -25.99
C THR A 315 -5.81 23.91 -25.05
N TYR A 316 -4.54 24.30 -24.89
CA TYR A 316 -3.64 23.70 -23.91
C TYR A 316 -4.19 23.84 -22.49
N ASP A 317 -4.59 25.06 -22.10
CA ASP A 317 -5.12 25.33 -20.76
C ASP A 317 -6.41 24.56 -20.47
N TYR A 318 -7.30 24.42 -21.47
CA TYR A 318 -8.49 23.59 -21.39
C TYR A 318 -8.15 22.12 -21.10
N TYR A 319 -7.29 21.50 -21.92
CA TYR A 319 -6.87 20.11 -21.72
C TYR A 319 -6.15 19.89 -20.38
N TRP A 320 -5.30 20.83 -19.97
CA TRP A 320 -4.56 20.76 -18.71
C TRP A 320 -5.46 20.91 -17.49
N LEU A 321 -6.32 21.93 -17.47
CA LEU A 321 -7.10 22.29 -16.27
C LEU A 321 -8.40 21.50 -16.14
N ASN A 322 -9.06 21.16 -17.25
CA ASN A 322 -10.33 20.42 -17.20
C ASN A 322 -10.10 18.91 -17.21
N HIS A 323 -9.06 18.43 -17.90
CA HIS A 323 -8.87 16.99 -18.15
C HIS A 323 -7.55 16.41 -17.65
N ASN A 324 -6.70 17.23 -17.01
CA ASN A 324 -5.36 16.86 -16.51
C ASN A 324 -4.51 16.20 -17.62
N ARG A 325 -4.60 16.71 -18.85
CA ARG A 325 -3.80 16.25 -20.00
C ARG A 325 -2.68 17.24 -20.30
N ASN A 326 -1.45 16.77 -20.37
CA ASN A 326 -0.30 17.61 -20.70
C ASN A 326 -0.08 17.71 -22.22
N SER A 327 -0.78 18.65 -22.88
CA SER A 327 -0.74 18.82 -24.35
C SER A 327 -1.21 17.59 -25.15
N VAL A 328 -0.97 17.61 -26.47
CA VAL A 328 -1.41 16.60 -27.44
C VAL A 328 -0.94 15.18 -27.10
N ASP A 329 0.27 15.00 -26.58
CA ASP A 329 0.88 13.68 -26.29
C ASP A 329 0.76 13.22 -24.82
N ASP A 330 0.12 14.02 -23.96
CA ASP A 330 0.10 13.86 -22.49
C ASP A 330 1.48 13.91 -21.80
N ASN A 331 2.49 14.45 -22.49
CA ASN A 331 3.85 14.64 -21.99
C ASN A 331 4.41 16.05 -22.31
N GLY A 332 3.55 16.98 -22.71
CA GLY A 332 3.89 18.38 -22.91
C GLY A 332 4.37 18.73 -24.31
N MET A 333 4.02 17.94 -25.34
CA MET A 333 4.34 18.23 -26.74
C MET A 333 4.15 19.71 -27.10
N LYS A 334 5.20 20.29 -27.70
CA LYS A 334 5.16 21.65 -28.22
C LYS A 334 4.04 21.80 -29.27
N LEU A 335 3.23 22.84 -29.12
CA LEU A 335 2.19 23.19 -30.09
C LEU A 335 2.76 24.19 -31.10
N ILE A 336 2.69 23.86 -32.38
CA ILE A 336 3.20 24.71 -33.47
C ILE A 336 2.06 25.08 -34.42
N SER A 337 1.87 26.38 -34.62
CA SER A 337 0.86 26.96 -35.51
C SER A 337 1.54 27.66 -36.69
N TYR A 338 1.14 27.33 -37.92
CA TYR A 338 1.57 28.01 -39.15
C TYR A 338 0.40 28.78 -39.77
N VAL A 339 0.57 30.08 -39.99
CA VAL A 339 -0.46 30.99 -40.52
C VAL A 339 0.00 31.59 -41.85
N HIS A 340 -0.95 32.00 -42.69
CA HIS A 340 -0.74 32.45 -44.08
C HIS A 340 -0.22 31.34 -45.00
N TYR A 341 -0.74 30.12 -44.84
CA TYR A 341 -0.38 28.97 -45.67
C TYR A 341 -1.06 29.03 -47.06
N ASP A 342 -0.25 29.06 -48.12
CA ASP A 342 -0.65 29.19 -49.54
C ASP A 342 -1.58 30.39 -49.86
N VAL A 343 -1.82 30.67 -51.15
CA VAL A 343 -2.59 31.85 -51.58
C VAL A 343 -4.10 31.54 -51.65
N GLY A 344 -4.85 31.99 -50.64
CA GLY A 344 -6.32 31.85 -50.60
C GLY A 344 -6.78 30.41 -50.33
N TYR A 345 -5.94 29.64 -49.62
CA TYR A 345 -6.24 28.28 -49.19
C TYR A 345 -7.39 28.31 -48.16
N TYR A 346 -8.52 27.71 -48.53
CA TYR A 346 -9.73 27.66 -47.69
C TYR A 346 -9.79 26.33 -46.95
N ASN A 347 -8.83 26.10 -46.05
CA ASN A 347 -8.87 25.03 -45.06
C ASN A 347 -7.90 25.34 -43.91
N ALA A 348 -8.15 24.73 -42.75
CA ALA A 348 -7.15 24.47 -41.73
C ALA A 348 -6.90 22.94 -41.69
N PHE A 349 -5.78 22.50 -41.10
CA PHE A 349 -5.53 21.08 -40.85
C PHE A 349 -4.43 20.84 -39.81
N TRP A 350 -4.60 19.78 -39.03
CA TRP A 350 -3.53 19.03 -38.37
C TRP A 350 -2.85 18.05 -39.34
N ASP A 351 -1.53 18.12 -39.48
CA ASP A 351 -0.78 17.32 -40.45
C ASP A 351 -0.24 15.97 -39.91
N GLY A 352 -0.34 15.76 -38.60
CA GLY A 352 0.31 14.68 -37.86
C GLY A 352 1.28 15.16 -36.78
N THR A 353 1.68 16.44 -36.84
CA THR A 353 2.70 17.06 -35.99
C THR A 353 2.41 18.51 -35.62
N GLU A 354 1.77 19.28 -36.49
CA GLU A 354 1.58 20.73 -36.36
C GLU A 354 0.27 21.21 -37.00
N MET A 355 -0.24 22.37 -36.54
CA MET A 355 -1.47 22.98 -37.08
C MET A 355 -1.12 23.97 -38.18
N THR A 356 -1.86 23.93 -39.29
CA THR A 356 -1.68 24.80 -40.45
C THR A 356 -2.98 25.49 -40.81
N TYR A 357 -2.95 26.82 -40.94
CA TYR A 357 -4.11 27.68 -41.18
C TYR A 357 -3.93 28.50 -42.47
N GLY A 358 -4.88 28.34 -43.40
CA GLY A 358 -4.97 29.16 -44.61
C GLY A 358 -5.74 30.46 -44.39
N ASP A 359 -5.49 31.46 -45.26
CA ASP A 359 -6.15 32.78 -45.22
C ASP A 359 -7.58 32.79 -45.80
N GLY A 360 -7.99 31.71 -46.46
CA GLY A 360 -9.32 31.53 -47.00
C GLY A 360 -9.78 32.61 -47.98
N ASN A 361 -11.09 32.89 -47.94
CA ASN A 361 -11.77 33.91 -48.75
C ASN A 361 -12.70 34.83 -47.91
N GLY A 362 -12.82 34.56 -46.60
CA GLY A 362 -13.62 35.34 -45.63
C GLY A 362 -12.81 35.91 -44.46
N GLY A 363 -11.65 35.30 -44.19
CA GLY A 363 -10.69 35.59 -43.13
C GLY A 363 -9.84 34.33 -42.89
N PRO A 364 -8.67 34.43 -42.23
CA PRO A 364 -7.87 33.26 -41.89
C PRO A 364 -8.60 32.32 -40.93
N LEU A 365 -8.43 31.01 -41.12
CA LEU A 365 -9.20 30.00 -40.39
C LEU A 365 -8.62 29.74 -38.99
N THR A 366 -8.52 30.78 -38.17
CA THR A 366 -7.80 30.78 -36.87
C THR A 366 -8.71 31.10 -35.68
N SER A 367 -10.04 30.94 -35.80
CA SER A 367 -10.98 31.09 -34.67
C SER A 367 -10.75 30.03 -33.60
N LEU A 368 -11.30 30.23 -32.39
CA LEU A 368 -11.02 29.37 -31.23
C LEU A 368 -11.55 27.95 -31.41
N ASP A 369 -12.73 27.80 -31.99
CA ASP A 369 -13.35 26.53 -32.34
C ASP A 369 -12.46 25.72 -33.29
N VAL A 370 -11.94 26.35 -34.34
CA VAL A 370 -11.03 25.71 -35.32
C VAL A 370 -9.67 25.41 -34.70
N CYS A 371 -9.07 26.32 -33.92
CA CYS A 371 -7.81 26.03 -33.23
C CYS A 371 -7.97 24.82 -32.29
N GLY A 372 -9.07 24.76 -31.53
CA GLY A 372 -9.39 23.62 -30.67
C GLY A 372 -9.66 22.34 -31.45
N HIS A 373 -10.35 22.42 -32.60
CA HIS A 373 -10.62 21.31 -33.51
C HIS A 373 -9.31 20.72 -34.07
N GLU A 374 -8.42 21.52 -34.65
CA GLU A 374 -7.16 21.02 -35.22
C GLU A 374 -6.26 20.35 -34.18
N ILE A 375 -6.10 20.97 -33.00
CA ILE A 375 -5.33 20.37 -31.90
C ILE A 375 -5.98 19.06 -31.41
N SER A 376 -7.32 18.96 -31.48
CA SER A 376 -8.06 17.76 -31.08
C SER A 376 -7.87 16.59 -32.05
N HIS A 377 -7.62 16.81 -33.35
CA HIS A 377 -7.16 15.73 -34.24
C HIS A 377 -5.83 15.13 -33.76
N GLY A 378 -4.91 15.97 -33.27
CA GLY A 378 -3.67 15.52 -32.61
C GLY A 378 -3.94 14.66 -31.38
N VAL A 379 -4.89 15.06 -30.53
CA VAL A 379 -5.30 14.25 -29.37
C VAL A 379 -5.95 12.93 -29.79
N THR A 380 -6.76 12.89 -30.86
CA THR A 380 -7.28 11.64 -31.43
C THR A 380 -6.12 10.73 -31.84
N GLN A 381 -5.14 11.24 -32.58
CA GLN A 381 -3.97 10.49 -33.04
C GLN A 381 -3.17 9.89 -31.86
N MET A 382 -3.02 10.63 -30.76
CA MET A 382 -2.27 10.20 -29.58
C MET A 382 -3.08 9.39 -28.55
N THR A 383 -4.37 9.15 -28.81
CA THR A 383 -5.26 8.36 -27.94
C THR A 383 -5.84 7.15 -28.67
N CYS A 384 -7.06 7.27 -29.21
CA CYS A 384 -7.80 6.18 -29.83
C CYS A 384 -7.47 5.93 -31.30
N GLY A 385 -6.84 6.88 -31.99
CA GLY A 385 -6.40 6.76 -33.38
C GLY A 385 -7.52 6.51 -34.38
N LEU A 386 -8.71 7.11 -34.20
CA LEU A 386 -9.87 6.95 -35.10
C LEU A 386 -9.48 7.19 -36.57
N ASN A 387 -9.67 6.16 -37.41
CA ASN A 387 -9.37 6.22 -38.83
C ASN A 387 -10.17 7.36 -39.48
N TYR A 388 -9.52 8.17 -40.31
CA TYR A 388 -10.16 9.31 -40.99
C TYR A 388 -10.97 8.87 -42.23
N GLN A 389 -11.92 7.95 -42.03
CA GLN A 389 -12.77 7.35 -43.05
C GLN A 389 -14.06 6.79 -42.44
N ASP A 390 -15.17 6.90 -43.19
CA ASP A 390 -16.50 6.37 -42.86
C ASP A 390 -16.97 6.80 -41.45
N GLU A 391 -17.66 5.93 -40.70
CA GLU A 391 -18.10 6.25 -39.32
C GLU A 391 -16.97 6.60 -38.35
N PRO A 392 -15.82 5.89 -38.31
CA PRO A 392 -14.69 6.30 -37.47
C PRO A 392 -14.20 7.73 -37.76
N GLY A 393 -14.24 8.15 -39.03
CA GLY A 393 -13.89 9.51 -39.43
C GLY A 393 -14.94 10.53 -39.03
N GLY A 394 -16.23 10.19 -39.16
CA GLY A 394 -17.32 11.03 -38.65
C GLY A 394 -17.27 11.24 -37.14
N LEU A 395 -16.82 10.23 -36.39
CA LEU A 395 -16.51 10.39 -34.97
C LEU A 395 -15.27 11.26 -34.74
N ASN A 396 -14.18 11.08 -35.50
CA ASN A 396 -12.96 11.90 -35.37
C ASN A 396 -13.24 13.41 -35.56
N GLU A 397 -13.99 13.74 -36.61
CA GLU A 397 -14.53 15.08 -36.86
C GLU A 397 -15.40 15.57 -35.70
N GLY A 398 -16.39 14.77 -35.27
CA GLY A 398 -17.33 15.17 -34.21
C GLY A 398 -16.67 15.35 -32.83
N TYR A 399 -15.69 14.53 -32.46
CA TYR A 399 -14.92 14.74 -31.23
C TYR A 399 -14.14 16.06 -31.30
N SER A 400 -13.60 16.39 -32.48
CA SER A 400 -12.82 17.62 -32.70
C SER A 400 -13.71 18.87 -32.68
N ASP A 401 -14.91 18.82 -33.28
CA ASP A 401 -15.94 19.86 -33.15
C ASP A 401 -16.37 20.05 -31.69
N CYS A 402 -16.70 18.97 -30.98
CA CYS A 402 -17.15 19.04 -29.58
C CYS A 402 -16.14 19.70 -28.65
N ILE A 403 -14.84 19.38 -28.80
CA ILE A 403 -13.79 20.02 -28.00
C ILE A 403 -13.49 21.44 -28.52
N GLY A 404 -13.52 21.68 -29.83
CA GLY A 404 -13.41 23.01 -30.42
C GLY A 404 -14.41 24.00 -29.81
N THR A 405 -15.70 23.69 -29.86
CA THR A 405 -16.75 24.49 -29.21
C THR A 405 -16.57 24.57 -27.69
N ALA A 406 -16.09 23.52 -27.02
CA ALA A 406 -15.83 23.59 -25.58
C ALA A 406 -14.65 24.52 -25.22
N VAL A 407 -13.62 24.60 -26.08
CA VAL A 407 -12.51 25.56 -25.99
C VAL A 407 -12.99 26.98 -26.31
N GLU A 408 -13.90 27.14 -27.27
CA GLU A 408 -14.53 28.43 -27.59
C GLU A 408 -15.33 28.98 -26.40
N PHE A 409 -16.15 28.16 -25.75
CA PHE A 409 -16.83 28.52 -24.48
C PHE A 409 -15.86 28.82 -23.33
N TYR A 410 -14.66 28.22 -23.34
CA TYR A 410 -13.61 28.47 -22.35
C TYR A 410 -12.88 29.80 -22.58
N GLY A 411 -12.43 30.08 -23.81
CA GLY A 411 -11.59 31.24 -24.16
C GLY A 411 -12.33 32.45 -24.75
N GLY A 412 -13.42 32.26 -25.48
CA GLY A 412 -14.20 33.33 -26.14
C GLY A 412 -15.30 33.93 -25.24
N GLY A 413 -15.80 33.15 -24.28
CA GLY A 413 -16.69 33.62 -23.22
C GLY A 413 -18.09 34.00 -23.70
N ALA A 414 -18.31 35.28 -24.04
CA ALA A 414 -19.65 35.81 -24.37
C ALA A 414 -19.97 35.85 -25.87
N THR A 415 -18.99 35.58 -26.73
CA THR A 415 -19.18 35.38 -28.17
C THR A 415 -19.45 33.92 -28.53
N ALA A 416 -19.07 32.99 -27.66
CA ALA A 416 -19.14 31.56 -27.92
C ALA A 416 -20.57 31.05 -28.20
N ASP A 417 -20.74 30.24 -29.24
CA ASP A 417 -22.02 29.62 -29.57
C ASP A 417 -21.97 28.11 -29.89
N TRP A 418 -22.76 27.61 -30.84
CA TRP A 418 -22.90 26.18 -31.18
C TRP A 418 -22.81 25.97 -32.70
N LEU A 419 -22.20 26.90 -33.40
CA LEU A 419 -21.82 26.85 -34.81
C LEU A 419 -20.34 26.43 -34.90
N ILE A 420 -19.84 26.25 -36.12
CA ILE A 420 -18.41 26.05 -36.39
C ILE A 420 -18.05 26.96 -37.57
N GLY A 421 -17.03 27.80 -37.39
CA GLY A 421 -16.46 28.72 -38.36
C GLY A 421 -17.36 29.89 -38.78
N GLU A 422 -18.27 30.32 -37.92
CA GLU A 422 -19.04 31.56 -38.03
C GLU A 422 -18.17 32.82 -38.03
N ASP A 423 -17.15 32.87 -37.17
CA ASP A 423 -16.29 34.03 -36.93
C ASP A 423 -15.56 34.51 -38.21
N PHE A 424 -15.12 33.58 -39.07
CA PHE A 424 -14.38 33.87 -40.31
C PHE A 424 -15.21 33.83 -41.60
N GLY A 425 -16.55 33.75 -41.52
CA GLY A 425 -17.38 33.94 -42.72
C GLY A 425 -18.84 33.51 -42.61
N THR A 426 -19.11 32.29 -43.06
CA THR A 426 -20.45 31.67 -42.96
C THR A 426 -20.24 30.31 -42.33
N PRO A 427 -20.86 30.03 -41.18
CA PRO A 427 -20.67 28.76 -40.50
C PRO A 427 -21.09 27.61 -41.39
N PHE A 428 -20.35 26.51 -41.30
CA PHE A 428 -20.51 25.34 -42.17
C PHE A 428 -20.96 24.08 -41.42
N ARG A 429 -20.98 24.13 -40.08
CA ARG A 429 -21.65 23.14 -39.22
C ARG A 429 -22.47 23.85 -38.15
N SER A 430 -23.42 23.12 -37.58
CA SER A 430 -24.24 23.56 -36.44
C SER A 430 -24.43 22.36 -35.53
N MET A 431 -23.93 22.45 -34.30
CA MET A 431 -24.12 21.39 -33.31
C MET A 431 -25.54 21.36 -32.77
N SER A 432 -26.27 22.48 -32.83
CA SER A 432 -27.64 22.59 -32.30
C SER A 432 -28.77 22.29 -33.30
N ASP A 433 -28.45 22.32 -34.61
CA ASP A 433 -29.34 22.01 -35.73
C ASP A 433 -28.49 21.62 -36.97
N PRO A 434 -27.96 20.39 -37.05
CA PRO A 434 -27.08 19.95 -38.14
C PRO A 434 -27.70 20.07 -39.55
N HIS A 435 -29.02 19.89 -39.67
CA HIS A 435 -29.73 20.00 -40.95
C HIS A 435 -29.67 21.40 -41.56
N LEU A 436 -29.42 22.45 -40.77
CA LEU A 436 -29.22 23.82 -41.26
C LEU A 436 -28.10 23.91 -42.31
N TYR A 437 -27.07 23.06 -42.20
CA TYR A 437 -25.93 22.98 -43.11
C TYR A 437 -25.84 21.65 -43.87
N GLY A 438 -26.91 20.85 -43.87
CA GLY A 438 -26.99 19.60 -44.62
C GLY A 438 -26.19 18.46 -44.00
N GLN A 439 -26.14 18.39 -42.68
CA GLN A 439 -25.63 17.26 -41.91
C GLN A 439 -26.79 16.50 -41.23
N PRO A 440 -26.72 15.17 -41.06
CA PRO A 440 -27.69 14.41 -40.27
C PRO A 440 -27.63 14.78 -38.78
N ASP A 441 -28.78 14.99 -38.15
CA ASP A 441 -28.90 15.00 -36.68
C ASP A 441 -29.18 13.61 -36.08
N THR A 442 -29.68 12.70 -36.91
CA THR A 442 -30.08 11.33 -36.57
C THR A 442 -29.26 10.31 -37.37
N TYR A 443 -28.78 9.26 -36.71
CA TYR A 443 -27.99 8.18 -37.31
C TYR A 443 -28.75 7.48 -38.45
N LEU A 444 -28.12 7.41 -39.64
CA LEU A 444 -28.73 6.95 -40.91
C LEU A 444 -29.97 7.75 -41.37
N GLY A 445 -30.17 8.97 -40.84
CA GLY A 445 -31.26 9.88 -41.19
C GLY A 445 -31.09 10.57 -42.55
N PRO A 446 -31.89 11.63 -42.82
CA PRO A 446 -31.68 12.53 -43.95
C PRO A 446 -30.26 13.10 -43.93
N ASP A 447 -29.75 13.43 -45.12
CA ASP A 447 -28.39 13.96 -45.34
C ASP A 447 -27.21 13.03 -44.95
N TRP A 448 -27.47 11.84 -44.39
CA TRP A 448 -26.44 10.83 -44.11
C TRP A 448 -25.68 10.35 -45.36
N VAL A 449 -24.36 10.31 -45.28
CA VAL A 449 -23.48 9.83 -46.35
C VAL A 449 -23.08 8.37 -46.10
N ALA A 450 -23.38 7.49 -47.06
CA ALA A 450 -23.03 6.08 -46.96
C ALA A 450 -21.52 5.81 -47.11
N ALA A 451 -21.05 4.75 -46.43
CA ALA A 451 -19.65 4.33 -46.43
C ALA A 451 -19.07 4.15 -47.85
N GLY A 452 -17.82 4.58 -48.04
CA GLY A 452 -17.16 4.68 -49.35
C GLY A 452 -17.68 5.81 -50.25
N GLY A 453 -18.46 6.74 -49.69
CA GLY A 453 -18.96 7.95 -50.34
C GLY A 453 -17.89 9.03 -50.61
N PRO A 454 -18.30 10.23 -51.05
CA PRO A 454 -17.42 11.40 -51.08
C PRO A 454 -16.95 11.75 -49.66
N ASP A 455 -15.97 12.67 -49.54
CA ASP A 455 -15.51 13.15 -48.22
C ASP A 455 -15.07 12.00 -47.28
N ASN A 456 -14.23 11.10 -47.79
CA ASN A 456 -13.79 9.88 -47.11
C ASN A 456 -14.93 9.00 -46.54
N GLY A 457 -16.15 9.03 -47.11
CA GLY A 457 -17.33 8.38 -46.52
C GLY A 457 -18.24 9.32 -45.73
N GLY A 458 -18.07 10.64 -45.91
CA GLY A 458 -18.84 11.71 -45.28
C GLY A 458 -18.39 12.03 -43.87
N VAL A 459 -17.09 12.10 -43.62
CA VAL A 459 -16.55 12.34 -42.28
C VAL A 459 -17.03 13.68 -41.72
N HIS A 460 -16.94 14.78 -42.49
CA HIS A 460 -17.42 16.10 -42.06
C HIS A 460 -18.96 16.21 -42.12
N THR A 461 -19.64 15.28 -42.80
CA THR A 461 -21.11 15.27 -42.88
C THR A 461 -21.71 14.55 -41.69
N ASN A 462 -21.35 13.27 -41.50
CA ASN A 462 -21.92 12.38 -40.50
C ASN A 462 -21.56 12.79 -39.05
N SER A 463 -20.51 13.60 -38.85
CA SER A 463 -20.17 14.20 -37.54
C SER A 463 -21.34 14.92 -36.87
N GLY A 464 -22.28 15.46 -37.64
CA GLY A 464 -23.51 16.09 -37.15
C GLY A 464 -24.28 15.28 -36.09
N VAL A 465 -24.25 13.94 -36.17
CA VAL A 465 -24.90 13.04 -35.20
C VAL A 465 -24.21 13.09 -33.83
N LEU A 466 -22.88 13.12 -33.79
CA LEU A 466 -22.13 13.27 -32.52
C LEU A 466 -22.22 14.71 -32.00
N ASN A 467 -22.22 15.69 -32.91
CA ASN A 467 -22.34 17.10 -32.56
C ASN A 467 -23.69 17.39 -31.87
N TYR A 468 -24.80 16.90 -32.45
CA TYR A 468 -26.12 17.07 -31.86
C TYR A 468 -26.30 16.28 -30.56
N TRP A 469 -25.68 15.10 -30.46
CA TRP A 469 -25.61 14.36 -29.20
C TRP A 469 -24.94 15.19 -28.10
N PHE A 470 -23.79 15.81 -28.39
CA PHE A 470 -23.05 16.61 -27.42
C PHE A 470 -23.77 17.90 -27.03
N TYR A 471 -24.45 18.55 -27.97
CA TYR A 471 -25.36 19.66 -27.70
C TYR A 471 -26.50 19.23 -26.75
N LEU A 472 -27.20 18.12 -27.04
CA LEU A 472 -28.27 17.60 -26.19
C LEU A 472 -27.78 17.21 -24.78
N MET A 473 -26.57 16.66 -24.67
CA MET A 473 -25.92 16.38 -23.38
C MET A 473 -25.59 17.64 -22.58
N SER A 474 -25.14 18.69 -23.26
CA SER A 474 -24.68 19.93 -22.62
C SER A 474 -25.81 20.90 -22.25
N VAL A 475 -26.86 20.97 -23.07
CA VAL A 475 -27.94 21.98 -23.00
C VAL A 475 -29.31 21.36 -22.69
N GLY A 476 -29.53 20.09 -23.03
CA GLY A 476 -30.84 19.47 -23.00
C GLY A 476 -31.72 19.82 -24.21
N GLY A 477 -32.84 19.10 -24.37
CA GLY A 477 -33.74 19.27 -25.51
C GLY A 477 -34.85 18.24 -25.53
N SER A 478 -35.92 18.50 -26.28
CA SER A 478 -37.03 17.55 -26.45
C SER A 478 -37.60 17.65 -27.86
N GLY A 479 -37.98 16.50 -28.42
CA GLY A 479 -38.35 16.43 -29.83
C GLY A 479 -38.80 15.04 -30.27
N THR A 480 -38.68 14.80 -31.56
CA THR A 480 -38.89 13.50 -32.20
C THR A 480 -37.89 13.41 -33.33
N ASN A 481 -37.07 12.36 -33.33
CA ASN A 481 -36.01 12.17 -34.33
C ASN A 481 -36.56 11.60 -35.64
N ASP A 482 -35.71 11.44 -36.66
CA ASP A 482 -36.15 10.95 -37.98
C ASP A 482 -36.67 9.52 -37.99
N ASN A 483 -36.33 8.71 -36.98
CA ASN A 483 -36.89 7.37 -36.79
C ASN A 483 -38.35 7.41 -36.27
N GLY A 484 -38.83 8.58 -35.84
CA GLY A 484 -40.15 8.78 -35.26
C GLY A 484 -40.20 8.57 -33.74
N ASP A 485 -39.04 8.46 -33.09
CA ASP A 485 -38.91 8.24 -31.66
C ASP A 485 -38.88 9.57 -30.89
N ALA A 486 -39.76 9.69 -29.89
CA ALA A 486 -39.86 10.90 -29.07
C ALA A 486 -38.89 10.86 -27.88
N TYR A 487 -38.16 11.95 -27.66
CA TYR A 487 -37.13 12.07 -26.62
C TYR A 487 -37.29 13.36 -25.79
N ASN A 488 -36.72 13.34 -24.58
CA ASN A 488 -36.67 14.50 -23.67
C ASN A 488 -35.44 14.39 -22.75
N ILE A 489 -34.41 15.17 -23.04
CA ILE A 489 -33.12 15.23 -22.36
C ILE A 489 -33.09 16.49 -21.47
N THR A 490 -32.65 16.34 -20.22
CA THR A 490 -32.58 17.46 -19.27
C THR A 490 -31.33 18.32 -19.46
N GLY A 491 -30.26 17.74 -20.02
CA GLY A 491 -28.92 18.30 -20.02
C GLY A 491 -28.21 18.05 -18.68
N LEU A 492 -26.88 17.98 -18.71
CA LEU A 492 -26.02 17.94 -17.53
C LEU A 492 -25.38 19.33 -17.35
N SER A 493 -24.25 19.53 -18.00
CA SER A 493 -23.60 20.80 -18.30
C SER A 493 -22.54 20.57 -19.36
N LEU A 494 -22.01 21.63 -19.98
CA LEU A 494 -20.89 21.50 -20.94
C LEU A 494 -19.65 20.83 -20.33
N ALA A 495 -19.37 21.09 -19.05
CA ALA A 495 -18.24 20.47 -18.35
C ALA A 495 -18.46 18.96 -18.14
N GLU A 496 -19.61 18.56 -17.60
CA GLU A 496 -19.94 17.15 -17.36
C GLU A 496 -20.08 16.36 -18.67
N ALA A 497 -20.65 16.97 -19.72
CA ALA A 497 -20.70 16.39 -21.06
C ALA A 497 -19.29 16.18 -21.64
N SER A 498 -18.39 17.17 -21.49
CA SER A 498 -17.01 17.05 -21.97
C SER A 498 -16.20 16.02 -21.18
N ASP A 499 -16.35 15.93 -19.85
CA ASP A 499 -15.65 14.91 -19.06
C ASP A 499 -16.04 13.48 -19.47
N ILE A 500 -17.33 13.25 -19.75
CA ILE A 500 -17.83 11.97 -20.31
C ILE A 500 -17.24 11.72 -21.71
N LEU A 501 -17.30 12.74 -22.59
CA LEU A 501 -16.81 12.66 -23.97
C LEU A 501 -15.29 12.35 -23.99
N TYR A 502 -14.48 13.16 -23.31
CA TYR A 502 -13.03 13.02 -23.24
C TYR A 502 -12.60 11.69 -22.62
N LYS A 503 -13.26 11.23 -21.54
CA LYS A 503 -12.96 9.92 -20.97
C LYS A 503 -13.33 8.77 -21.91
N ALA A 504 -14.45 8.84 -22.62
CA ALA A 504 -14.83 7.85 -23.63
C ALA A 504 -13.82 7.78 -24.77
N TRP A 505 -13.39 8.95 -25.25
CA TRP A 505 -12.38 9.14 -26.28
C TRP A 505 -11.02 8.57 -25.90
N ARG A 506 -10.55 8.84 -24.68
CA ARG A 506 -9.24 8.41 -24.17
C ARG A 506 -9.18 6.93 -23.79
N ASP A 507 -10.20 6.41 -23.10
CA ASP A 507 -10.13 5.10 -22.42
C ASP A 507 -10.79 3.95 -23.20
N TYR A 508 -11.78 4.25 -24.06
CA TYR A 508 -12.69 3.23 -24.61
C TYR A 508 -12.81 3.21 -26.15
N MET A 509 -12.51 4.33 -26.83
CA MET A 509 -12.48 4.39 -28.29
C MET A 509 -11.26 3.67 -28.89
N PHE A 510 -11.40 3.24 -30.15
CA PHE A 510 -10.37 2.52 -30.92
C PHE A 510 -10.48 2.85 -32.42
N PRO A 511 -9.45 2.57 -33.26
CA PRO A 511 -9.33 3.13 -34.61
C PRO A 511 -10.50 2.86 -35.58
N THR A 512 -11.28 1.80 -35.34
CA THR A 512 -12.39 1.36 -36.20
C THR A 512 -13.75 1.46 -35.53
N ALA A 513 -13.88 2.27 -34.46
CA ALA A 513 -15.12 2.40 -33.71
C ALA A 513 -16.25 3.02 -34.56
N GLN A 514 -17.47 2.51 -34.38
CA GLN A 514 -18.70 2.97 -35.00
C GLN A 514 -19.56 3.77 -34.01
N TYR A 515 -20.65 4.38 -34.45
CA TYR A 515 -21.53 5.16 -33.55
C TYR A 515 -22.12 4.30 -32.42
N ALA A 516 -22.33 3.00 -32.65
CA ALA A 516 -22.72 2.05 -31.61
C ALA A 516 -21.63 1.85 -30.54
N ASP A 517 -20.35 1.85 -30.92
CA ASP A 517 -19.22 1.79 -29.98
C ASP A 517 -19.06 3.11 -29.22
N ALA A 518 -19.32 4.25 -29.88
CA ALA A 518 -19.32 5.57 -29.25
C ALA A 518 -20.40 5.65 -28.15
N ARG A 519 -21.60 5.12 -28.41
CA ARG A 519 -22.65 4.94 -27.40
C ARG A 519 -22.19 4.08 -26.24
N GLN A 520 -21.56 2.93 -26.48
CA GLN A 520 -21.12 2.07 -25.38
C GLN A 520 -19.98 2.70 -24.57
N SER A 521 -19.06 3.40 -25.23
CA SER A 521 -17.89 4.03 -24.63
C SER A 521 -18.26 5.23 -23.74
N THR A 522 -19.21 6.05 -24.18
CA THR A 522 -19.75 7.16 -23.38
C THR A 522 -20.60 6.67 -22.21
N LEU A 523 -21.33 5.55 -22.36
CA LEU A 523 -22.01 4.89 -21.24
C LEU A 523 -21.03 4.33 -20.21
N ASN A 524 -19.93 3.72 -20.65
CA ASN A 524 -18.86 3.24 -19.76
C ASN A 524 -18.20 4.43 -19.04
N ALA A 525 -17.87 5.50 -19.76
CA ALA A 525 -17.27 6.70 -19.19
C ALA A 525 -18.16 7.37 -18.12
N ALA A 526 -19.45 7.55 -18.39
CA ALA A 526 -20.40 8.06 -17.41
C ALA A 526 -20.57 7.11 -16.20
N THR A 527 -20.58 5.79 -16.44
CA THR A 527 -20.66 4.77 -15.38
C THR A 527 -19.43 4.80 -14.46
N ASP A 528 -18.24 5.04 -15.00
CA ASP A 528 -17.02 5.18 -14.21
C ASP A 528 -16.99 6.49 -13.38
N ILE A 529 -17.45 7.61 -13.94
CA ILE A 529 -17.40 8.93 -13.28
C ILE A 529 -18.49 9.04 -12.20
N TYR A 530 -19.73 8.65 -12.53
CA TYR A 530 -20.92 8.92 -11.72
C TYR A 530 -21.55 7.67 -11.08
N GLY A 531 -21.09 6.47 -11.49
CA GLY A 531 -21.65 5.18 -11.09
C GLY A 531 -22.74 4.69 -12.06
N PRO A 532 -22.98 3.37 -12.12
CA PRO A 532 -24.07 2.82 -12.92
C PRO A 532 -25.43 3.25 -12.37
N CYS A 533 -26.41 3.43 -13.26
CA CYS A 533 -27.73 3.95 -12.92
C CYS A 533 -27.77 5.37 -12.33
N SER A 534 -26.73 6.18 -12.55
CA SER A 534 -26.79 7.60 -12.25
C SER A 534 -27.68 8.37 -13.26
N PRO A 535 -28.18 9.57 -12.91
CA PRO A 535 -28.88 10.44 -13.86
C PRO A 535 -28.05 10.75 -15.11
N GLU A 536 -26.73 10.85 -14.98
CA GLU A 536 -25.78 11.12 -16.06
C GLU A 536 -25.72 9.94 -17.05
N VAL A 537 -25.64 8.71 -16.55
CA VAL A 537 -25.72 7.49 -17.39
C VAL A 537 -27.07 7.40 -18.11
N GLN A 538 -28.16 7.79 -17.45
CA GLN A 538 -29.47 7.90 -18.10
C GLN A 538 -29.44 8.95 -19.22
N MET A 539 -28.96 10.17 -18.97
CA MET A 539 -28.92 11.22 -20.01
C MET A 539 -28.05 10.82 -21.20
N VAL A 540 -26.92 10.14 -21.00
CA VAL A 540 -26.09 9.57 -22.09
C VAL A 540 -26.91 8.58 -22.93
N ALA A 541 -27.59 7.62 -22.30
CA ALA A 541 -28.39 6.62 -23.00
C ALA A 541 -29.56 7.24 -23.79
N ASP A 542 -30.29 8.16 -23.14
CA ASP A 542 -31.45 8.82 -23.72
C ASP A 542 -31.04 9.81 -24.83
N ALA A 543 -29.88 10.49 -24.73
CA ALA A 543 -29.35 11.36 -25.77
C ALA A 543 -28.85 10.56 -26.99
N TRP A 544 -28.23 9.40 -26.79
CA TRP A 544 -27.90 8.50 -27.90
C TRP A 544 -29.14 7.97 -28.61
N PHE A 545 -30.19 7.65 -27.85
CA PHE A 545 -31.50 7.30 -28.40
C PHE A 545 -32.12 8.47 -29.17
N ALA A 546 -31.99 9.71 -28.68
CA ALA A 546 -32.43 10.90 -29.39
C ALA A 546 -31.78 11.01 -30.78
N VAL A 547 -30.47 10.82 -30.90
CA VAL A 547 -29.76 10.81 -32.21
C VAL A 547 -29.85 9.46 -32.96
N GLY A 548 -30.76 8.56 -32.57
CA GLY A 548 -31.08 7.34 -33.32
C GLY A 548 -30.15 6.14 -33.10
N VAL A 549 -29.32 6.14 -32.06
CA VAL A 549 -28.39 5.05 -31.75
C VAL A 549 -28.84 4.29 -30.49
N GLY A 550 -29.21 3.02 -30.68
CA GLY A 550 -29.65 2.13 -29.60
C GLY A 550 -31.06 2.48 -29.07
N GLY A 551 -31.38 1.99 -27.87
CA GLY A 551 -32.66 2.27 -27.19
C GLY A 551 -32.52 3.26 -26.02
N PRO A 552 -33.65 3.72 -25.46
CA PRO A 552 -33.66 4.57 -24.27
C PRO A 552 -33.12 3.81 -23.04
N PHE A 553 -32.85 4.54 -21.96
CA PHE A 553 -32.39 3.95 -20.71
C PHE A 553 -33.41 2.98 -20.10
N ASP A 554 -32.99 1.75 -19.81
CA ASP A 554 -33.77 0.77 -19.03
C ASP A 554 -33.26 0.77 -17.57
N PRO A 555 -34.05 1.23 -16.59
CA PRO A 555 -33.64 1.32 -15.19
C PRO A 555 -33.79 -0.01 -14.42
N THR A 556 -33.80 -1.17 -15.09
CA THR A 556 -33.88 -2.48 -14.43
C THR A 556 -32.51 -3.11 -14.20
N VAL A 557 -32.25 -3.56 -12.96
CA VAL A 557 -31.08 -4.40 -12.66
C VAL A 557 -31.36 -5.83 -13.11
N VAL A 558 -30.42 -6.45 -13.81
CA VAL A 558 -30.49 -7.85 -14.24
C VAL A 558 -29.23 -8.55 -13.78
N SER A 559 -29.36 -9.60 -12.98
CA SER A 559 -28.23 -10.43 -12.54
C SER A 559 -27.96 -11.56 -13.52
N ASP A 560 -26.74 -11.65 -14.02
CA ASP A 560 -26.31 -12.77 -14.88
C ASP A 560 -24.81 -13.06 -14.70
N PHE A 561 -24.39 -14.31 -14.93
CA PHE A 561 -22.98 -14.69 -14.91
C PHE A 561 -22.69 -16.01 -15.64
N SER A 562 -21.41 -16.21 -15.96
CA SER A 562 -20.87 -17.46 -16.51
C SER A 562 -19.67 -17.96 -15.71
N VAL A 563 -19.25 -19.20 -15.97
CA VAL A 563 -18.08 -19.85 -15.37
C VAL A 563 -17.34 -20.66 -16.44
N ASP A 564 -16.02 -20.73 -16.35
CA ASP A 564 -15.14 -21.39 -17.33
C ASP A 564 -15.32 -22.91 -17.42
N ILE A 565 -15.48 -23.57 -16.27
CA ILE A 565 -15.78 -25.00 -16.14
C ILE A 565 -16.85 -25.22 -15.05
N THR A 566 -17.53 -26.36 -15.08
CA THR A 566 -18.57 -26.73 -14.10
C THR A 566 -18.27 -27.99 -13.31
N THR A 567 -17.19 -28.71 -13.65
CA THR A 567 -16.82 -29.97 -13.00
C THR A 567 -15.32 -30.08 -12.74
N ALA A 568 -14.95 -30.67 -11.62
CA ALA A 568 -13.56 -31.00 -11.27
C ALA A 568 -13.47 -32.35 -10.53
N CYS A 569 -12.38 -33.08 -10.75
CA CYS A 569 -12.14 -34.40 -10.17
C CYS A 569 -11.28 -34.40 -8.89
N THR A 570 -10.62 -33.27 -8.59
CA THR A 570 -9.65 -33.13 -7.49
C THR A 570 -9.87 -31.83 -6.73
N THR A 571 -9.55 -31.81 -5.43
CA THR A 571 -9.43 -30.57 -4.65
C THR A 571 -7.96 -30.21 -4.40
N PRO A 572 -7.61 -28.91 -4.28
CA PRO A 572 -8.45 -27.74 -4.53
C PRO A 572 -8.78 -27.55 -6.02
N ALA A 573 -10.04 -27.19 -6.31
CA ALA A 573 -10.50 -26.93 -7.68
C ALA A 573 -10.74 -25.43 -7.88
N ILE A 574 -10.11 -24.85 -8.89
CA ILE A 574 -10.17 -23.41 -9.21
C ILE A 574 -11.16 -23.17 -10.35
N PHE A 575 -12.02 -22.15 -10.19
CA PHE A 575 -13.06 -21.76 -11.13
C PHE A 575 -13.02 -20.24 -11.35
N HIS A 576 -13.22 -19.80 -12.59
CA HIS A 576 -13.21 -18.39 -12.97
C HIS A 576 -14.64 -17.95 -13.31
N PHE A 577 -15.23 -17.10 -12.48
CA PHE A 577 -16.57 -16.57 -12.68
C PHE A 577 -16.51 -15.22 -13.38
N GLN A 578 -17.26 -15.08 -14.48
CA GLN A 578 -17.41 -13.82 -15.20
C GLN A 578 -18.82 -13.27 -14.99
N ASN A 579 -18.89 -12.06 -14.46
CA ASN A 579 -20.11 -11.29 -14.29
C ASN A 579 -20.64 -10.77 -15.63
N LEU A 580 -21.94 -10.94 -15.86
CA LEU A 580 -22.65 -10.50 -17.06
C LEU A 580 -23.85 -9.59 -16.71
N SER A 581 -23.99 -9.21 -15.43
CA SER A 581 -25.12 -8.42 -14.93
C SER A 581 -25.18 -7.02 -15.54
N ALA A 582 -26.40 -6.60 -15.93
CA ALA A 582 -26.67 -5.23 -16.36
C ALA A 582 -27.07 -4.33 -15.18
N ASN A 583 -26.72 -3.05 -15.27
CA ASN A 583 -27.08 -2.00 -14.30
C ASN A 583 -26.63 -2.28 -12.85
N GLY A 584 -25.57 -3.06 -12.65
CA GLY A 584 -25.01 -3.40 -11.34
C GLY A 584 -23.90 -2.46 -10.87
N GLY A 585 -24.03 -1.91 -9.66
CA GLY A 585 -22.98 -1.11 -9.00
C GLY A 585 -22.24 -1.82 -7.86
N SER A 586 -22.82 -2.90 -7.32
CA SER A 586 -22.16 -3.76 -6.34
C SER A 586 -22.67 -5.19 -6.43
N TYR A 587 -21.81 -6.14 -6.06
CA TYR A 587 -22.00 -7.56 -6.27
C TYR A 587 -21.77 -8.32 -4.97
N LEU A 588 -22.59 -9.34 -4.71
CA LEU A 588 -22.36 -10.31 -3.66
C LEU A 588 -22.55 -11.72 -4.21
N TRP A 589 -21.43 -12.43 -4.33
CA TRP A 589 -21.35 -13.82 -4.70
C TRP A 589 -21.50 -14.71 -3.49
N HIS A 590 -22.25 -15.80 -3.63
CA HIS A 590 -22.25 -16.93 -2.72
C HIS A 590 -21.90 -18.19 -3.51
N PHE A 591 -20.82 -18.87 -3.14
CA PHE A 591 -20.30 -20.01 -3.89
C PHE A 591 -20.88 -21.36 -3.48
N GLY A 592 -21.78 -21.39 -2.48
CA GLY A 592 -22.45 -22.60 -2.00
C GLY A 592 -21.65 -23.43 -0.99
N ASP A 593 -20.36 -23.17 -0.81
CA ASP A 593 -19.47 -23.81 0.17
C ASP A 593 -19.38 -23.06 1.52
N GLY A 594 -20.15 -21.98 1.67
CA GLY A 594 -20.13 -21.08 2.83
C GLY A 594 -19.29 -19.83 2.65
N THR A 595 -18.53 -19.71 1.56
CA THR A 595 -17.73 -18.52 1.24
C THR A 595 -18.49 -17.56 0.31
N THR A 596 -18.02 -16.30 0.27
CA THR A 596 -18.58 -15.21 -0.53
C THR A 596 -17.49 -14.34 -1.14
N SER A 597 -17.85 -13.55 -2.15
CA SER A 597 -16.97 -12.50 -2.70
C SER A 597 -17.78 -11.26 -3.09
N THR A 598 -17.12 -10.10 -3.06
CA THR A 598 -17.66 -8.82 -3.58
C THR A 598 -16.89 -8.31 -4.80
N ALA A 599 -15.93 -9.08 -5.32
CA ALA A 599 -15.26 -8.77 -6.58
C ALA A 599 -16.25 -8.80 -7.76
N ILE A 600 -15.99 -8.00 -8.79
CA ILE A 600 -16.85 -7.94 -9.99
C ILE A 600 -16.93 -9.33 -10.62
N SER A 601 -15.79 -9.89 -11.02
CA SER A 601 -15.65 -11.24 -11.59
C SER A 601 -14.62 -12.04 -10.77
N PRO A 602 -15.04 -12.90 -9.84
CA PRO A 602 -14.15 -13.56 -8.90
C PRO A 602 -13.53 -14.85 -9.45
N ILE A 603 -12.31 -15.14 -9.00
CA ILE A 603 -11.71 -16.48 -9.03
C ILE A 603 -12.01 -17.15 -7.70
N HIS A 604 -12.59 -18.35 -7.70
CA HIS A 604 -12.89 -19.08 -6.46
C HIS A 604 -12.24 -20.46 -6.45
N THR A 605 -11.92 -20.95 -5.24
CA THR A 605 -11.25 -22.24 -5.02
C THR A 605 -12.07 -23.11 -4.07
N TYR A 606 -12.65 -24.19 -4.59
CA TYR A 606 -13.34 -25.19 -3.80
C TYR A 606 -12.35 -26.20 -3.23
N ASN A 607 -12.16 -26.16 -1.92
CA ASN A 607 -11.23 -27.04 -1.19
C ASN A 607 -11.83 -28.40 -0.81
N ASN A 608 -13.14 -28.58 -0.95
CA ASN A 608 -13.87 -29.78 -0.57
C ASN A 608 -14.64 -30.38 -1.76
N TYR A 609 -14.77 -31.71 -1.77
CA TYR A 609 -15.70 -32.38 -2.68
C TYR A 609 -17.15 -32.04 -2.32
N GLY A 610 -17.99 -31.83 -3.32
CA GLY A 610 -19.37 -31.43 -3.15
C GLY A 610 -20.06 -31.02 -4.46
N THR A 611 -21.35 -30.71 -4.35
CA THR A 611 -22.13 -30.03 -5.39
C THR A 611 -22.58 -28.71 -4.81
N PHE A 612 -22.32 -27.61 -5.52
CA PHE A 612 -22.48 -26.27 -4.99
C PHE A 612 -23.43 -25.43 -5.85
N ASP A 613 -24.39 -24.78 -5.19
CA ASP A 613 -25.25 -23.76 -5.77
C ASP A 613 -24.48 -22.43 -5.79
N VAL A 614 -24.40 -21.76 -6.94
CA VAL A 614 -23.77 -20.45 -7.04
C VAL A 614 -24.84 -19.39 -7.23
N LYS A 615 -24.81 -18.35 -6.37
CA LYS A 615 -25.71 -17.20 -6.40
C LYS A 615 -24.93 -15.91 -6.58
N LEU A 616 -25.41 -15.06 -7.48
CA LEU A 616 -24.99 -13.66 -7.61
C LEU A 616 -26.16 -12.77 -7.20
N VAL A 617 -25.94 -11.85 -6.26
CA VAL A 617 -26.82 -10.72 -5.99
C VAL A 617 -26.19 -9.47 -6.59
N THR A 618 -26.94 -8.76 -7.45
CA THR A 618 -26.50 -7.52 -8.07
C THR A 618 -27.34 -6.36 -7.54
N ASN A 619 -26.70 -5.32 -7.04
CA ASN A 619 -27.35 -4.11 -6.53
C ASN A 619 -26.94 -2.90 -7.38
N GLY A 620 -27.91 -2.32 -8.09
CA GLY A 620 -27.78 -1.14 -8.94
C GLY A 620 -28.23 0.16 -8.26
N GLY A 621 -28.30 0.18 -6.93
CA GLY A 621 -28.69 1.36 -6.16
C GLY A 621 -30.14 1.78 -6.46
N VAL A 622 -30.30 2.89 -7.20
CA VAL A 622 -31.62 3.45 -7.54
C VAL A 622 -32.41 2.59 -8.53
N CYS A 623 -31.74 1.81 -9.39
CA CYS A 623 -32.36 0.80 -10.25
C CYS A 623 -32.85 -0.44 -9.48
N GLY A 624 -32.51 -0.55 -8.18
CA GLY A 624 -32.92 -1.66 -7.32
C GLY A 624 -31.89 -2.77 -7.20
N ILE A 625 -32.37 -3.99 -6.92
CA ILE A 625 -31.55 -5.17 -6.65
C ILE A 625 -32.20 -6.36 -7.35
N ASP A 626 -31.38 -7.17 -8.02
CA ASP A 626 -31.76 -8.48 -8.55
C ASP A 626 -30.84 -9.58 -8.02
N SER A 627 -31.20 -10.85 -8.19
CA SER A 627 -30.29 -11.96 -7.94
C SER A 627 -30.62 -13.21 -8.74
N ILE A 628 -29.60 -13.82 -9.34
CA ILE A 628 -29.68 -15.10 -10.05
C ILE A 628 -29.02 -16.22 -9.22
N THR A 629 -29.51 -17.44 -9.34
CA THR A 629 -28.94 -18.62 -8.67
C THR A 629 -28.97 -19.81 -9.60
N TYR A 630 -27.80 -20.36 -9.91
CA TYR A 630 -27.67 -21.63 -10.62
C TYR A 630 -27.46 -22.75 -9.61
N THR A 631 -28.48 -23.60 -9.47
CA THR A 631 -28.43 -24.76 -8.57
C THR A 631 -27.53 -25.86 -9.13
N ALA A 632 -26.70 -26.47 -8.30
CA ALA A 632 -25.76 -27.52 -8.66
C ALA A 632 -24.82 -27.15 -9.83
N LEU A 633 -24.46 -25.87 -9.95
CA LEU A 633 -23.63 -25.37 -11.05
C LEU A 633 -22.22 -25.98 -11.02
N ILE A 634 -21.64 -26.11 -9.84
CA ILE A 634 -20.28 -26.63 -9.65
C ILE A 634 -20.33 -28.01 -9.01
N GLN A 635 -19.66 -28.99 -9.61
CA GLN A 635 -19.45 -30.31 -9.00
C GLN A 635 -17.96 -30.62 -8.87
N VAL A 636 -17.52 -30.86 -7.64
CA VAL A 636 -16.17 -31.34 -7.34
C VAL A 636 -16.33 -32.74 -6.74
N ASP A 637 -16.00 -33.78 -7.49
CA ASP A 637 -16.27 -35.18 -7.08
C ASP A 637 -15.10 -36.11 -7.47
N SER A 638 -14.54 -36.78 -6.47
CA SER A 638 -13.42 -37.74 -6.64
C SER A 638 -13.81 -39.01 -7.38
N ASN A 639 -15.10 -39.25 -7.62
CA ASN A 639 -15.58 -40.34 -8.47
C ASN A 639 -15.59 -39.96 -9.97
N LEU A 640 -15.39 -38.69 -10.31
CA LEU A 640 -15.18 -38.25 -11.70
C LEU A 640 -13.74 -38.59 -12.11
N GLN A 641 -13.55 -39.42 -13.14
CA GLN A 641 -12.22 -39.59 -13.72
C GLN A 641 -11.74 -38.26 -14.31
N CYS A 642 -10.55 -37.82 -13.93
CA CYS A 642 -9.90 -36.66 -14.52
C CYS A 642 -9.67 -36.90 -16.03
N ILE A 643 -10.37 -36.13 -16.86
CA ILE A 643 -10.21 -36.13 -18.31
C ILE A 643 -9.11 -35.15 -18.68
N TYR A 644 -8.14 -35.62 -19.45
CA TYR A 644 -7.06 -34.84 -20.03
C TYR A 644 -7.07 -35.02 -21.55
N ASN A 645 -6.79 -33.96 -22.30
CA ASN A 645 -6.62 -34.04 -23.75
C ASN A 645 -5.16 -33.71 -24.08
N MET A 646 -4.65 -34.20 -25.20
CA MET A 646 -3.38 -33.71 -25.74
C MET A 646 -3.51 -32.23 -26.18
N PRO A 647 -2.49 -31.39 -25.94
CA PRO A 647 -2.54 -29.98 -26.33
C PRO A 647 -2.41 -29.85 -27.85
N VAL A 648 -3.22 -29.01 -28.50
CA VAL A 648 -3.06 -28.72 -29.93
C VAL A 648 -1.75 -27.94 -30.16
N ASN A 649 -0.76 -28.56 -30.80
CA ASN A 649 0.55 -27.99 -31.11
C ASN A 649 1.31 -27.41 -29.90
N GLY A 650 1.74 -28.28 -28.98
CA GLY A 650 2.50 -27.85 -27.81
C GLY A 650 2.93 -28.98 -26.89
N ASN A 651 3.41 -28.62 -25.70
CA ASN A 651 3.88 -29.55 -24.67
C ASN A 651 3.08 -29.35 -23.38
N SER A 652 2.51 -30.42 -22.82
CA SER A 652 1.89 -30.45 -21.49
C SER A 652 2.60 -31.43 -20.56
N THR A 653 2.51 -31.24 -19.25
CA THR A 653 3.06 -32.18 -18.26
C THR A 653 2.08 -32.38 -17.10
N PHE A 654 1.83 -33.62 -16.73
CA PHE A 654 0.92 -34.02 -15.66
C PHE A 654 1.67 -34.80 -14.58
N THR A 655 1.33 -34.54 -13.33
CA THR A 655 1.93 -35.18 -12.14
C THR A 655 0.93 -36.04 -11.36
N SER A 656 -0.31 -36.17 -11.84
CA SER A 656 -1.33 -37.04 -11.25
C SER A 656 -0.98 -38.52 -11.45
N CYS A 657 -1.20 -39.32 -10.39
CA CYS A 657 -0.84 -40.73 -10.39
C CYS A 657 -1.79 -41.60 -11.24
N ASP A 658 -2.96 -41.08 -11.58
CA ASP A 658 -3.94 -41.66 -12.49
C ASP A 658 -4.68 -40.59 -13.31
N GLY A 659 -5.44 -41.04 -14.31
CA GLY A 659 -6.21 -40.16 -15.20
C GLY A 659 -6.72 -40.87 -16.45
N LEU A 660 -7.49 -40.16 -17.27
CA LEU A 660 -7.98 -40.60 -18.58
C LEU A 660 -7.56 -39.58 -19.65
N LEU A 661 -6.64 -39.99 -20.53
CA LEU A 661 -6.06 -39.20 -21.61
C LEU A 661 -6.75 -39.48 -22.95
N TYR A 662 -7.11 -38.42 -23.67
CA TYR A 662 -7.54 -38.43 -25.06
C TYR A 662 -6.52 -37.68 -25.95
N ASP A 663 -6.62 -37.87 -27.27
CA ASP A 663 -5.97 -37.00 -28.25
C ASP A 663 -6.53 -35.56 -28.23
N ASN A 664 -6.03 -34.70 -29.13
CA ASN A 664 -6.37 -33.28 -29.14
C ASN A 664 -7.79 -32.96 -29.65
N GLY A 665 -8.50 -33.93 -30.24
CA GLY A 665 -9.94 -33.86 -30.53
C GLY A 665 -10.83 -34.08 -29.32
N GLY A 666 -10.26 -34.60 -28.22
CA GLY A 666 -10.99 -34.89 -26.98
C GLY A 666 -12.02 -36.02 -27.12
N PRO A 667 -12.88 -36.24 -26.11
CA PRO A 667 -13.74 -37.44 -26.01
C PRO A 667 -14.85 -37.56 -27.05
N ALA A 668 -15.08 -36.54 -27.89
CA ALA A 668 -16.17 -36.48 -28.86
C ALA A 668 -15.75 -36.00 -30.26
N GLY A 669 -14.47 -35.66 -30.46
CA GLY A 669 -13.93 -35.16 -31.72
C GLY A 669 -13.03 -36.17 -32.44
N ASN A 670 -12.60 -35.79 -33.63
CA ASN A 670 -11.40 -36.35 -34.26
C ASN A 670 -10.21 -35.44 -33.91
N TYR A 671 -8.99 -35.98 -33.93
CA TYR A 671 -7.78 -35.16 -33.82
C TYR A 671 -7.68 -34.15 -34.99
N THR A 672 -6.90 -33.08 -34.82
CA THR A 672 -6.75 -32.02 -35.83
C THR A 672 -5.74 -32.39 -36.93
N ASP A 673 -5.77 -31.70 -38.07
CA ASP A 673 -4.71 -31.81 -39.07
C ASP A 673 -3.44 -31.03 -38.65
N ASN A 674 -2.31 -31.39 -39.25
CA ASN A 674 -1.01 -30.71 -39.12
C ASN A 674 -0.54 -30.47 -37.66
N HIS A 675 -0.84 -31.38 -36.72
CA HIS A 675 -0.50 -31.20 -35.31
C HIS A 675 0.81 -31.89 -34.89
N ASN A 676 1.41 -31.39 -33.81
CA ASN A 676 2.53 -32.02 -33.12
C ASN A 676 2.42 -31.77 -31.61
N ASP A 677 1.85 -32.75 -30.93
CA ASP A 677 1.35 -32.62 -29.56
C ASP A 677 2.19 -33.51 -28.67
N THR A 678 2.79 -32.96 -27.61
CA THR A 678 3.60 -33.71 -26.66
C THR A 678 2.99 -33.64 -25.27
N ILE A 679 2.98 -34.78 -24.57
CA ILE A 679 2.56 -34.85 -23.17
C ILE A 679 3.54 -35.69 -22.36
N THR A 680 3.87 -35.23 -21.15
CA THR A 680 4.67 -35.98 -20.20
C THR A 680 3.84 -36.28 -18.95
N ILE A 681 3.57 -37.54 -18.68
CA ILE A 681 3.01 -38.03 -17.43
C ILE A 681 4.20 -38.37 -16.53
N ALA A 682 4.51 -37.53 -15.55
CA ALA A 682 5.64 -37.70 -14.63
C ALA A 682 5.20 -37.48 -13.18
N PRO A 683 4.49 -38.45 -12.56
CA PRO A 683 4.00 -38.32 -11.19
C PRO A 683 5.14 -38.38 -10.19
N THR A 684 5.16 -37.45 -9.25
CA THR A 684 6.25 -37.29 -8.30
C THR A 684 6.40 -38.55 -7.44
N ASN A 685 7.57 -39.18 -7.49
CA ASN A 685 7.92 -40.41 -6.75
C ASN A 685 7.22 -41.71 -7.21
N SER A 686 6.67 -41.76 -8.43
CA SER A 686 6.29 -43.03 -9.06
C SER A 686 7.52 -43.92 -9.30
N THR A 687 7.41 -45.23 -9.00
CA THR A 687 8.44 -46.23 -9.37
C THR A 687 8.14 -46.94 -10.69
N GLY A 688 6.96 -46.71 -11.26
CA GLY A 688 6.46 -47.32 -12.48
C GLY A 688 5.07 -46.81 -12.84
N LEU A 689 4.72 -46.82 -14.12
CA LEU A 689 3.40 -46.41 -14.62
C LEU A 689 2.82 -47.48 -15.54
N THR A 690 1.53 -47.77 -15.39
CA THR A 690 0.76 -48.59 -16.34
C THR A 690 -0.20 -47.70 -17.12
N LEU A 691 -0.04 -47.63 -18.43
CA LEU A 691 -0.90 -46.93 -19.39
C LEU A 691 -1.75 -47.96 -20.16
N THR A 692 -3.07 -47.81 -20.17
CA THR A 692 -4.03 -48.76 -20.74
C THR A 692 -4.95 -48.09 -21.77
N PHE A 693 -4.84 -48.49 -23.03
CA PHE A 693 -5.63 -47.97 -24.14
C PHE A 693 -6.99 -48.66 -24.24
N THR A 694 -8.06 -47.88 -24.31
CA THR A 694 -9.45 -48.35 -24.53
C THR A 694 -9.90 -48.15 -25.98
N SER A 695 -9.34 -47.17 -26.70
CA SER A 695 -9.50 -46.97 -28.15
C SER A 695 -8.21 -46.45 -28.79
N PHE A 696 -8.03 -46.72 -30.08
CA PHE A 696 -6.93 -46.18 -30.90
C PHE A 696 -7.26 -46.26 -32.40
N PHE A 697 -7.15 -45.14 -33.12
CA PHE A 697 -7.32 -45.02 -34.57
C PHE A 697 -6.61 -43.77 -35.12
N TYR A 698 -5.47 -43.98 -35.78
CA TYR A 698 -4.68 -42.95 -36.49
C TYR A 698 -4.56 -43.28 -37.99
N GLU A 699 -4.36 -42.29 -38.88
CA GLU A 699 -4.19 -42.55 -40.32
C GLU A 699 -2.96 -43.42 -40.60
N ASN A 700 -3.21 -44.59 -41.19
CA ASN A 700 -2.24 -45.67 -41.34
C ASN A 700 -1.00 -45.28 -42.16
N ASN A 701 0.10 -45.02 -41.46
CA ASN A 701 1.44 -44.58 -41.94
C ASN A 701 1.57 -43.10 -42.34
N TYR A 702 0.60 -42.26 -41.99
CA TYR A 702 0.70 -40.80 -42.15
C TYR A 702 0.73 -40.14 -40.77
N ASP A 703 -0.20 -40.54 -39.91
CA ASP A 703 -0.30 -40.04 -38.54
C ASP A 703 0.16 -41.08 -37.51
N TYR A 704 0.72 -40.61 -36.39
CA TYR A 704 1.44 -41.46 -35.44
C TYR A 704 1.31 -41.01 -33.99
N LEU A 705 1.24 -41.99 -33.08
CA LEU A 705 1.50 -41.83 -31.65
C LEU A 705 2.83 -42.52 -31.28
N TYR A 706 3.78 -41.75 -30.75
CA TYR A 706 5.05 -42.23 -30.20
C TYR A 706 4.96 -42.25 -28.67
N ILE A 707 5.55 -43.25 -28.02
CA ILE A 707 5.51 -43.41 -26.55
C ILE A 707 6.90 -43.75 -26.02
N TYR A 708 7.37 -43.04 -24.99
CA TYR A 708 8.71 -43.12 -24.43
C TYR A 708 8.68 -43.41 -22.91
N ASP A 709 9.52 -44.33 -22.43
CA ASP A 709 9.72 -44.64 -20.99
C ASP A 709 10.69 -43.61 -20.38
N GLY A 710 10.12 -42.55 -19.82
CA GLY A 710 10.83 -41.42 -19.22
C GLY A 710 10.20 -40.07 -19.58
N PRO A 711 10.67 -38.96 -18.95
CA PRO A 711 9.99 -37.66 -19.00
C PRO A 711 10.24 -36.82 -20.27
N THR A 712 10.95 -37.35 -21.26
CA THR A 712 11.30 -36.61 -22.50
C THR A 712 11.32 -37.50 -23.74
N THR A 713 11.29 -36.90 -24.93
CA THR A 713 11.51 -37.60 -26.21
C THR A 713 12.95 -38.09 -26.43
N ALA A 714 13.88 -37.77 -25.53
CA ALA A 714 15.23 -38.35 -25.48
C ALA A 714 15.30 -39.64 -24.65
N SER A 715 14.21 -40.00 -23.95
CA SER A 715 14.08 -41.23 -23.18
C SER A 715 13.84 -42.45 -24.10
N THR A 716 13.72 -43.65 -23.53
CA THR A 716 13.65 -44.90 -24.33
C THR A 716 12.33 -45.00 -25.06
N LEU A 717 12.32 -44.93 -26.40
CA LEU A 717 11.13 -45.15 -27.22
C LEU A 717 10.60 -46.58 -27.01
N ILE A 718 9.39 -46.70 -26.46
CA ILE A 718 8.65 -47.95 -26.26
C ILE A 718 8.04 -48.40 -27.59
N GLY A 719 7.47 -47.47 -28.36
CA GLY A 719 6.87 -47.79 -29.65
C GLY A 719 6.32 -46.59 -30.42
N GLN A 720 6.03 -46.84 -31.69
CA GLN A 720 5.39 -45.94 -32.65
C GLN A 720 4.16 -46.66 -33.20
N TYR A 721 2.99 -46.02 -33.11
CA TYR A 721 1.70 -46.63 -33.37
C TYR A 721 0.89 -45.81 -34.38
N THR A 722 0.11 -46.49 -35.21
CA THR A 722 -0.75 -45.94 -36.27
C THR A 722 -1.84 -46.96 -36.61
N ASN A 723 -2.85 -46.63 -37.42
CA ASN A 723 -3.99 -47.49 -37.76
C ASN A 723 -4.89 -47.80 -36.53
N THR A 724 -5.76 -48.81 -36.60
CA THR A 724 -6.77 -49.15 -35.57
C THR A 724 -6.30 -50.16 -34.51
N GLY A 725 -5.00 -50.45 -34.43
CA GLY A 725 -4.46 -51.46 -33.51
C GLY A 725 -4.10 -50.84 -32.16
N LEU A 726 -4.65 -51.37 -31.05
CA LEU A 726 -4.31 -50.86 -29.71
C LEU A 726 -2.79 -50.93 -29.45
N PRO A 727 -2.15 -49.84 -29.01
CA PRO A 727 -0.73 -49.80 -28.66
C PRO A 727 -0.33 -50.93 -27.70
N ALA A 728 0.74 -51.64 -28.06
CA ALA A 728 1.24 -52.83 -27.35
C ALA A 728 0.20 -53.92 -27.03
N GLY A 729 -0.95 -53.95 -27.71
CA GLY A 729 -2.04 -54.89 -27.42
C GLY A 729 -3.02 -54.42 -26.32
N GLY A 730 -2.92 -53.17 -25.88
CA GLY A 730 -3.86 -52.52 -24.96
C GLY A 730 -3.20 -51.97 -23.69
N THR A 731 -2.00 -52.40 -23.31
CA THR A 731 -1.33 -51.97 -22.07
C THR A 731 0.16 -51.80 -22.27
N ILE A 732 0.70 -50.69 -21.74
CA ILE A 732 2.13 -50.34 -21.70
C ILE A 732 2.51 -50.15 -20.24
N VAL A 733 3.65 -50.71 -19.82
CA VAL A 733 4.23 -50.48 -18.49
C VAL A 733 5.57 -49.77 -18.66
N ALA A 734 5.73 -48.63 -17.99
CA ALA A 734 6.94 -47.83 -17.96
C ALA A 734 7.67 -48.04 -16.63
N SER A 735 8.99 -48.21 -16.70
CA SER A 735 9.85 -48.57 -15.57
C SER A 735 10.59 -47.38 -14.95
N SER A 736 10.51 -46.20 -15.57
CA SER A 736 11.17 -44.97 -15.10
C SER A 736 10.33 -44.13 -14.14
N GLY A 737 9.09 -44.51 -13.87
CA GLY A 737 8.11 -43.67 -13.16
C GLY A 737 7.61 -42.47 -13.98
N SER A 738 7.87 -42.43 -15.30
CA SER A 738 7.39 -41.38 -16.20
C SER A 738 7.14 -41.90 -17.62
N LEU A 739 6.24 -41.24 -18.34
CA LEU A 739 5.91 -41.53 -19.74
C LEU A 739 5.84 -40.23 -20.53
N THR A 740 6.45 -40.17 -21.70
CA THR A 740 6.19 -39.11 -22.69
C THR A 740 5.45 -39.71 -23.88
N LEU A 741 4.36 -39.10 -24.31
CA LEU A 741 3.67 -39.41 -25.55
C LEU A 741 3.80 -38.23 -26.51
N VAL A 742 3.99 -38.51 -27.80
CA VAL A 742 4.00 -37.51 -28.87
C VAL A 742 3.03 -37.94 -29.96
N SER A 743 2.08 -37.09 -30.32
CA SER A 743 1.10 -37.35 -31.36
C SER A 743 1.31 -36.39 -32.53
N THR A 744 1.40 -36.92 -33.75
CA THR A 744 1.68 -36.14 -34.95
C THR A 744 0.71 -36.49 -36.07
N SER A 745 0.15 -35.47 -36.73
CA SER A 745 -0.66 -35.62 -37.95
C SER A 745 -0.12 -34.82 -39.14
N ASP A 746 -0.45 -35.24 -40.35
CA ASP A 746 -0.26 -34.46 -41.57
C ASP A 746 -1.53 -33.66 -41.95
N GLY A 747 -1.55 -33.07 -43.15
CA GLY A 747 -2.72 -32.33 -43.67
C GLY A 747 -3.83 -33.20 -44.27
N GLY A 748 -3.87 -34.49 -43.93
CA GLY A 748 -4.65 -35.55 -44.55
C GLY A 748 -5.95 -35.90 -43.83
N VAL A 749 -6.13 -37.19 -43.50
CA VAL A 749 -7.41 -37.74 -43.01
C VAL A 749 -7.40 -37.90 -41.50
N THR A 750 -8.12 -37.02 -40.80
CA THR A 750 -8.28 -37.16 -39.35
C THR A 750 -9.26 -38.27 -38.96
N ALA A 751 -9.02 -38.88 -37.80
CA ALA A 751 -9.80 -39.98 -37.25
C ALA A 751 -10.05 -39.79 -35.73
N SER A 752 -10.74 -40.74 -35.10
CA SER A 752 -11.19 -40.64 -33.69
C SER A 752 -10.07 -40.85 -32.65
N GLY A 753 -8.81 -40.64 -33.04
CA GLY A 753 -7.62 -40.65 -32.19
C GLY A 753 -7.54 -41.78 -31.16
N PHE A 754 -7.37 -41.48 -29.89
CA PHE A 754 -7.19 -42.49 -28.84
C PHE A 754 -7.81 -42.10 -27.51
N ALA A 755 -8.08 -43.11 -26.69
CA ALA A 755 -8.39 -42.96 -25.27
C ALA A 755 -7.55 -43.95 -24.46
N ALA A 756 -6.89 -43.48 -23.41
CA ALA A 756 -6.04 -44.30 -22.55
C ALA A 756 -6.07 -43.82 -21.09
N SER A 757 -6.22 -44.73 -20.12
CA SER A 757 -6.05 -44.42 -18.71
C SER A 757 -4.64 -44.74 -18.22
N TRP A 758 -4.16 -44.08 -17.17
CA TRP A 758 -2.93 -44.50 -16.49
C TRP A 758 -3.13 -44.69 -14.98
N ILE A 759 -2.24 -45.47 -14.36
CA ILE A 759 -2.11 -45.68 -12.90
C ILE A 759 -0.62 -45.85 -12.54
N CYS A 760 -0.19 -45.30 -11.42
CA CYS A 760 1.19 -45.38 -10.90
C CYS A 760 1.41 -46.49 -9.86
N GLU A 761 2.66 -46.95 -9.72
CA GLU A 761 3.13 -47.85 -8.66
C GLU A 761 3.81 -47.05 -7.52
N THR A 762 3.45 -47.34 -6.25
CA THR A 762 3.90 -46.61 -5.04
C THR A 762 4.22 -47.54 -3.85
N ALA A 763 4.92 -47.02 -2.84
CA ALA A 763 5.41 -47.76 -1.65
C ALA A 763 5.08 -47.01 -0.33
N LEU A 764 5.26 -47.66 0.83
CA LEU A 764 4.99 -47.08 2.17
C LEU A 764 5.93 -45.92 2.55
N PRO A 765 5.54 -44.99 3.45
CA PRO A 765 6.42 -43.90 3.92
C PRO A 765 7.68 -44.42 4.61
N ASN A 766 8.83 -43.81 4.33
CA ASN A 766 10.06 -44.00 5.10
C ASN A 766 10.27 -42.76 5.97
N VAL A 767 9.91 -42.89 7.24
CA VAL A 767 9.75 -41.80 8.21
C VAL A 767 11.07 -41.48 8.89
N ASP A 768 11.41 -40.20 8.95
CA ASP A 768 12.54 -39.67 9.72
C ASP A 768 12.33 -38.17 9.96
N PHE A 769 12.96 -37.61 10.99
CA PHE A 769 12.84 -36.21 11.41
C PHE A 769 14.06 -35.70 12.17
N TYR A 770 14.20 -34.38 12.32
CA TYR A 770 15.18 -33.75 13.22
C TYR A 770 14.55 -32.52 13.93
N THR A 771 15.29 -31.90 14.85
CA THR A 771 14.87 -30.68 15.55
C THR A 771 15.90 -29.56 15.45
N ASN A 772 15.47 -28.32 15.71
CA ASN A 772 16.36 -27.15 15.83
C ASN A 772 17.40 -27.36 16.95
N GLU A 773 16.98 -27.93 18.08
CA GLU A 773 17.82 -28.26 19.23
C GLU A 773 17.33 -29.53 19.94
N THR A 774 18.15 -30.08 20.83
CA THR A 774 17.82 -31.24 21.68
C THR A 774 17.90 -30.92 23.18
N LEU A 775 18.23 -29.67 23.51
CA LEU A 775 18.40 -29.18 24.87
C LEU A 775 17.89 -27.74 24.96
N SER A 776 16.61 -27.56 25.25
CA SER A 776 15.98 -26.24 25.42
C SER A 776 15.86 -25.84 26.90
N CYS A 777 15.87 -24.54 27.15
CA CYS A 777 15.64 -23.94 28.46
C CYS A 777 14.49 -22.91 28.50
N ASP A 778 13.80 -22.69 27.37
CA ASP A 778 12.53 -21.97 27.30
C ASP A 778 11.31 -22.92 27.14
N GLY A 779 11.59 -24.19 26.84
CA GLY A 779 10.60 -25.25 26.65
C GLY A 779 10.23 -25.50 25.18
N THR A 780 10.58 -24.62 24.26
CA THR A 780 10.09 -24.67 22.87
C THR A 780 11.07 -25.39 21.95
N ILE A 781 10.56 -26.28 21.10
CA ILE A 781 11.34 -27.06 20.12
C ILE A 781 10.61 -27.05 18.78
N ASP A 782 11.33 -26.78 17.69
CA ASP A 782 10.86 -26.91 16.32
C ASP A 782 11.26 -28.26 15.73
N PHE A 783 10.28 -29.01 15.21
CA PHE A 783 10.47 -30.30 14.56
C PHE A 783 10.40 -30.16 13.04
N THR A 784 11.34 -30.77 12.33
CA THR A 784 11.37 -30.83 10.87
C THR A 784 11.24 -32.28 10.39
N ASP A 785 10.19 -32.54 9.61
CA ASP A 785 9.97 -33.79 8.90
C ASP A 785 10.92 -33.93 7.70
N ILE A 786 11.53 -35.11 7.56
CA ILE A 786 12.29 -35.52 6.37
C ILE A 786 11.77 -36.85 5.81
N THR A 787 10.53 -37.21 6.12
CA THR A 787 9.86 -38.43 5.63
C THR A 787 9.82 -38.47 4.11
N THR A 788 10.24 -39.61 3.57
CA THR A 788 10.28 -39.89 2.12
C THR A 788 9.16 -40.86 1.73
N GLN A 789 8.91 -41.00 0.42
CA GLN A 789 7.81 -41.79 -0.15
C GLN A 789 6.41 -41.19 0.15
N THR A 790 6.25 -39.90 -0.21
CA THR A 790 4.97 -39.16 -0.29
C THR A 790 4.05 -39.29 0.93
N PRO A 791 4.48 -38.86 2.13
CA PRO A 791 3.55 -38.71 3.25
C PRO A 791 2.41 -37.73 2.91
N ILE A 792 1.19 -38.08 3.31
CA ILE A 792 -0.04 -37.27 3.14
C ILE A 792 -0.64 -36.82 4.49
N SER A 793 -0.19 -37.41 5.59
CA SER A 793 -0.52 -36.97 6.95
C SER A 793 0.58 -37.38 7.92
N TRP A 794 0.75 -36.58 8.97
CA TRP A 794 1.69 -36.79 10.07
C TRP A 794 0.90 -36.90 11.38
N ASP A 795 1.43 -37.65 12.34
CA ASP A 795 0.91 -37.78 13.70
C ASP A 795 2.12 -37.89 14.64
N TRP A 796 2.31 -36.84 15.43
CA TRP A 796 3.44 -36.66 16.34
C TRP A 796 3.00 -36.93 17.79
N ASP A 797 3.84 -37.62 18.54
CA ASP A 797 3.78 -37.70 20.01
C ASP A 797 5.12 -37.17 20.56
N PHE A 798 5.06 -36.09 21.32
CA PHE A 798 6.25 -35.40 21.85
C PHE A 798 6.76 -36.00 23.17
N GLY A 799 6.08 -37.00 23.73
CA GLY A 799 6.48 -37.75 24.91
C GLY A 799 6.11 -37.13 26.26
N ASP A 800 5.48 -35.95 26.26
CA ASP A 800 4.91 -35.27 27.44
C ASP A 800 3.37 -35.35 27.51
N GLY A 801 2.73 -35.95 26.50
CA GLY A 801 1.29 -35.99 26.30
C GLY A 801 0.78 -34.98 25.26
N GLY A 802 1.64 -34.10 24.74
CA GLY A 802 1.37 -33.28 23.57
C GLY A 802 1.45 -34.07 22.26
N THR A 803 0.62 -33.70 21.29
CA THR A 803 0.57 -34.30 19.95
C THR A 803 0.35 -33.24 18.87
N SER A 804 0.67 -33.55 17.61
CA SER A 804 0.41 -32.66 16.46
C SER A 804 0.22 -33.44 15.16
N THR A 805 -0.51 -32.87 14.20
CA THR A 805 -0.68 -33.42 12.84
C THR A 805 -0.05 -32.56 11.75
N GLN A 806 0.65 -31.49 12.11
CA GLN A 806 1.39 -30.64 11.17
C GLN A 806 2.64 -31.37 10.67
N GLN A 807 3.10 -31.06 9.45
CA GLN A 807 4.33 -31.64 8.92
C GLN A 807 5.57 -31.20 9.74
N ASN A 808 5.70 -29.91 10.03
CA ASN A 808 6.81 -29.34 10.79
C ASN A 808 6.27 -28.57 12.01
N PRO A 809 5.95 -29.25 13.13
CA PRO A 809 5.35 -28.59 14.28
C PRO A 809 6.38 -27.94 15.20
N THR A 810 5.97 -26.82 15.81
CA THR A 810 6.59 -26.30 17.04
C THR A 810 5.84 -26.88 18.25
N HIS A 811 6.55 -27.35 19.27
CA HIS A 811 5.97 -27.83 20.53
C HIS A 811 6.63 -27.18 21.75
N THR A 812 5.84 -26.86 22.78
CA THR A 812 6.33 -26.23 24.02
C THR A 812 6.12 -27.16 25.21
N TYR A 813 7.22 -27.69 25.72
CA TYR A 813 7.30 -28.48 26.95
C TYR A 813 7.21 -27.57 28.18
N THR A 814 6.28 -27.87 29.09
CA THR A 814 5.99 -27.04 30.28
C THR A 814 6.70 -27.50 31.56
N ALA A 815 7.55 -28.53 31.48
CA ALA A 815 8.24 -29.13 32.62
C ALA A 815 9.65 -29.60 32.26
N ASN A 816 10.52 -29.69 33.27
CA ASN A 816 11.88 -30.19 33.08
C ASN A 816 11.89 -31.72 33.03
N GLY A 817 12.66 -32.27 32.09
CA GLY A 817 12.72 -33.72 31.85
C GLY A 817 13.43 -34.08 30.56
N SER A 818 13.46 -35.38 30.23
CA SER A 818 13.90 -35.87 28.92
C SER A 818 12.79 -36.68 28.26
N TYR A 819 12.51 -36.38 27.00
CA TYR A 819 11.31 -36.81 26.29
C TYR A 819 11.64 -37.68 25.07
N THR A 820 10.77 -38.66 24.81
CA THR A 820 10.87 -39.56 23.63
C THR A 820 9.87 -39.07 22.59
N VAL A 821 10.34 -38.82 21.37
CA VAL A 821 9.49 -38.29 20.30
C VAL A 821 9.22 -39.37 19.27
N THR A 822 7.96 -39.48 18.86
CA THR A 822 7.49 -40.40 17.82
C THR A 822 6.86 -39.61 16.69
N LEU A 823 7.18 -39.98 15.45
CA LEU A 823 6.45 -39.56 14.26
C LEU A 823 5.87 -40.79 13.56
N VAL A 824 4.58 -40.75 13.27
CA VAL A 824 3.89 -41.66 12.36
C VAL A 824 3.51 -40.87 11.12
N ALA A 825 3.82 -41.36 9.94
CA ALA A 825 3.37 -40.74 8.69
C ALA A 825 2.61 -41.76 7.83
N ASN A 826 1.56 -41.29 7.16
CA ASN A 826 0.71 -42.11 6.28
C ASN A 826 0.91 -41.73 4.82
N ASN A 827 0.67 -42.67 3.91
CA ASN A 827 0.35 -42.36 2.52
C ASN A 827 -0.80 -43.25 2.00
N VAL A 828 -1.08 -43.22 0.70
CA VAL A 828 -2.16 -44.01 0.08
C VAL A 828 -1.98 -45.54 0.21
N ILE A 829 -0.78 -46.02 0.56
CA ILE A 829 -0.45 -47.44 0.78
C ILE A 829 -0.49 -47.81 2.27
N GLY A 830 -0.22 -46.87 3.18
CA GLY A 830 -0.33 -47.07 4.63
C GLY A 830 0.71 -46.30 5.46
N LEU A 831 0.94 -46.78 6.69
CA LEU A 831 1.72 -46.09 7.72
C LEU A 831 3.20 -46.52 7.74
N GLY A 832 4.09 -45.54 7.91
CA GLY A 832 5.44 -45.70 8.44
C GLY A 832 5.57 -45.05 9.82
N THR A 833 6.64 -45.34 10.57
CA THR A 833 6.83 -44.82 11.94
C THR A 833 8.31 -44.74 12.30
N GLU A 834 8.72 -43.68 13.00
CA GLU A 834 10.05 -43.48 13.58
C GLU A 834 9.95 -43.03 15.05
N ILE A 835 10.86 -43.51 15.91
CA ILE A 835 10.84 -43.23 17.37
C ILE A 835 12.25 -42.87 17.84
N LYS A 836 12.44 -41.64 18.33
CA LYS A 836 13.71 -41.15 18.89
C LYS A 836 13.61 -41.04 20.41
N THR A 837 14.22 -42.01 21.10
CA THR A 837 14.13 -42.15 22.57
C THR A 837 15.02 -41.17 23.32
N LEU A 838 14.45 -40.51 24.35
CA LEU A 838 15.12 -39.49 25.17
C LEU A 838 15.82 -38.41 24.34
N TYR A 839 15.17 -38.00 23.25
CA TYR A 839 15.72 -37.16 22.20
C TYR A 839 15.77 -35.68 22.58
N ILE A 840 14.79 -35.19 23.33
CA ILE A 840 14.72 -33.80 23.82
C ILE A 840 14.98 -33.78 25.32
N THR A 841 15.72 -32.79 25.82
CA THR A 841 15.86 -32.47 27.25
C THR A 841 15.49 -31.02 27.51
N ILE A 842 14.71 -30.78 28.57
CA ILE A 842 14.18 -29.46 28.92
C ILE A 842 14.66 -29.05 30.31
N ASN A 843 15.24 -27.86 30.40
CA ASN A 843 15.85 -27.30 31.61
C ASN A 843 15.42 -25.83 31.81
N LEU A 844 14.12 -25.60 32.02
CA LEU A 844 13.55 -24.30 32.40
C LEU A 844 14.20 -23.77 33.70
N PRO A 845 14.60 -22.49 33.76
CA PRO A 845 15.05 -21.84 34.99
C PRO A 845 13.94 -21.76 36.04
N THR A 846 14.31 -21.98 37.30
CA THR A 846 13.40 -21.85 38.44
C THR A 846 13.02 -20.38 38.66
N ALA A 847 11.72 -20.10 38.83
CA ALA A 847 11.23 -18.74 39.08
C ALA A 847 11.80 -18.11 40.38
N PRO A 848 11.99 -16.77 40.44
CA PRO A 848 12.59 -16.12 41.61
C PRO A 848 11.68 -16.21 42.83
N LEU A 849 12.29 -16.24 44.01
CA LEU A 849 11.56 -16.06 45.28
C LEU A 849 11.36 -14.57 45.54
N THR A 850 10.11 -14.14 45.71
CA THR A 850 9.74 -12.75 46.01
C THR A 850 9.41 -12.54 47.48
N THR A 851 9.45 -11.29 47.94
CA THR A 851 8.95 -10.89 49.25
C THR A 851 8.24 -9.54 49.13
N ASP A 852 6.92 -9.57 49.28
CA ASP A 852 6.05 -8.39 49.28
C ASP A 852 6.43 -7.40 50.41
N ASP A 853 6.13 -6.12 50.19
CA ASP A 853 6.37 -5.04 51.15
C ASP A 853 5.05 -4.29 51.43
N SER A 854 4.84 -3.81 52.65
CA SER A 854 3.57 -3.20 53.08
C SER A 854 3.75 -1.99 53.99
N ASN A 855 2.92 -0.96 53.80
CA ASN A 855 3.01 0.28 54.55
C ASN A 855 1.64 0.94 54.76
N CYS A 856 1.50 1.69 55.85
CA CYS A 856 0.24 2.33 56.27
C CYS A 856 -0.10 3.59 55.47
N ASN A 857 0.78 4.11 54.62
CA ASN A 857 0.60 5.36 53.91
C ASN A 857 1.21 5.30 52.51
N PRO A 858 0.75 6.15 51.57
CA PRO A 858 1.46 6.44 50.32
C PRO A 858 2.94 6.75 50.54
N THR A 859 3.81 5.95 49.93
CA THR A 859 5.27 5.97 50.14
C THR A 859 5.99 5.24 48.99
N SER A 860 7.32 5.28 48.98
CA SER A 860 8.14 4.33 48.22
C SER A 860 8.39 3.03 49.01
N PHE A 861 8.35 1.90 48.30
CA PHE A 861 8.61 0.56 48.84
C PHE A 861 9.96 0.04 48.34
N LEU A 862 10.57 -0.90 49.09
CA LEU A 862 11.80 -1.57 48.67
C LEU A 862 11.54 -3.07 48.54
N LEU A 863 11.13 -3.47 47.35
CA LEU A 863 10.78 -4.85 47.02
C LEU A 863 12.04 -5.69 46.85
N ASN A 864 12.02 -6.94 47.34
CA ASN A 864 13.17 -7.84 47.35
C ASN A 864 12.86 -9.13 46.59
N ALA A 865 13.80 -9.58 45.77
CA ALA A 865 13.73 -10.83 45.02
C ALA A 865 15.06 -11.58 45.07
N ALA A 866 14.99 -12.91 45.08
CA ALA A 866 16.15 -13.80 45.11
C ALA A 866 16.07 -14.83 43.98
N GLY A 867 17.04 -14.77 43.07
CA GLY A 867 17.24 -15.78 42.03
C GLY A 867 17.54 -17.17 42.63
N GLN A 868 17.24 -18.20 41.86
CA GLN A 868 17.45 -19.61 42.18
C GLN A 868 18.44 -20.28 41.20
N GLY A 869 18.61 -19.72 39.99
CA GLY A 869 19.52 -20.22 38.94
C GLY A 869 20.91 -19.57 38.93
N GLY A 870 21.11 -18.44 39.61
CA GLY A 870 22.36 -17.67 39.57
C GLY A 870 22.45 -16.66 38.42
N GLY A 871 21.29 -16.27 37.87
CA GLY A 871 21.14 -15.31 36.78
C GLY A 871 20.97 -13.86 37.24
N VAL A 872 20.67 -12.98 36.29
CA VAL A 872 20.31 -11.57 36.54
C VAL A 872 18.80 -11.49 36.77
N LEU A 873 18.38 -10.74 37.78
CA LEU A 873 16.95 -10.49 38.05
C LEU A 873 16.47 -9.27 37.28
N ASN A 874 15.43 -9.44 36.45
CA ASN A 874 14.85 -8.42 35.59
C ASN A 874 13.42 -8.10 36.07
N TRP A 875 13.11 -6.81 36.30
CA TRP A 875 11.82 -6.37 36.86
C TRP A 875 10.93 -5.69 35.82
N TYR A 876 9.63 -5.94 35.89
CA TYR A 876 8.64 -5.45 34.91
C TYR A 876 7.36 -4.93 35.56
N ASP A 877 6.66 -4.07 34.80
CA ASP A 877 5.35 -3.52 35.13
C ASP A 877 4.15 -4.40 34.72
N ALA A 878 4.39 -5.53 34.02
CA ALA A 878 3.35 -6.43 33.50
C ALA A 878 3.69 -7.93 33.65
N PRO A 879 2.67 -8.81 33.77
CA PRO A 879 2.87 -10.27 33.90
C PRO A 879 3.43 -10.93 32.64
N THR A 880 3.19 -10.33 31.47
CA THR A 880 3.79 -10.67 30.17
C THR A 880 3.96 -9.37 29.38
N GLY A 881 4.99 -9.26 28.54
CA GLY A 881 5.35 -7.98 27.89
C GLY A 881 5.75 -6.90 28.90
N GLY A 882 5.36 -5.65 28.67
CA GLY A 882 5.66 -4.53 29.58
C GLY A 882 7.11 -4.01 29.49
N ASN A 883 7.41 -3.00 30.29
CA ASN A 883 8.70 -2.33 30.31
C ASN A 883 9.64 -2.98 31.34
N LEU A 884 10.92 -3.13 30.99
CA LEU A 884 11.97 -3.41 31.98
C LEU A 884 12.18 -2.16 32.84
N ILE A 885 11.77 -2.23 34.11
CA ILE A 885 11.80 -1.08 35.03
C ILE A 885 13.00 -1.07 35.98
N ASN A 886 13.66 -2.22 36.21
CA ASN A 886 14.86 -2.32 37.04
C ASN A 886 15.59 -3.66 36.83
N THR A 887 16.84 -3.76 37.30
CA THR A 887 17.60 -5.01 37.38
C THR A 887 18.23 -5.22 38.78
N GLY A 888 18.52 -6.47 39.13
CA GLY A 888 19.15 -6.87 40.41
C GLY A 888 18.16 -7.29 41.51
N SER A 889 18.67 -7.62 42.70
CA SER A 889 17.88 -8.27 43.78
C SER A 889 16.90 -7.36 44.53
N THR A 890 16.90 -6.06 44.27
CA THR A 890 16.07 -5.07 44.97
C THR A 890 15.54 -4.01 44.03
N PHE A 891 14.26 -3.65 44.15
CA PHE A 891 13.63 -2.59 43.38
C PHE A 891 12.97 -1.54 44.30
N ASN A 892 13.26 -0.27 44.03
CA ASN A 892 12.58 0.86 44.68
C ASN A 892 11.48 1.37 43.76
N THR A 893 10.23 1.28 44.20
CA THR A 893 9.04 1.56 43.39
C THR A 893 8.86 3.03 43.00
N GLY A 894 9.62 3.95 43.60
CA GLY A 894 9.22 5.36 43.66
C GLY A 894 7.95 5.54 44.51
N PHE A 895 7.42 6.77 44.58
CA PHE A 895 6.25 7.06 45.43
C PHE A 895 4.96 6.47 44.85
N LEU A 896 4.31 5.58 45.61
CA LEU A 896 3.02 4.98 45.26
C LEU A 896 1.89 5.55 46.11
N ASN A 897 0.74 5.76 45.49
CA ASN A 897 -0.51 6.18 46.14
C ASN A 897 -1.61 5.09 46.13
N ASN A 898 -1.35 3.96 45.48
CA ASN A 898 -2.22 2.77 45.45
C ASN A 898 -1.36 1.51 45.56
N THR A 899 -1.95 0.40 46.06
CA THR A 899 -1.33 -0.93 46.01
C THR A 899 -1.00 -1.31 44.56
N THR A 900 0.22 -1.74 44.31
CA THR A 900 0.76 -1.99 42.96
C THR A 900 1.53 -3.31 42.93
N THR A 901 1.27 -4.15 41.94
CA THR A 901 2.00 -5.41 41.72
C THR A 901 2.97 -5.26 40.56
N TYR A 902 4.21 -5.66 40.79
CA TYR A 902 5.28 -5.77 39.82
C TYR A 902 5.63 -7.24 39.60
N TYR A 903 6.50 -7.50 38.63
CA TYR A 903 6.87 -8.85 38.23
C TYR A 903 8.40 -8.96 38.11
N VAL A 904 8.96 -10.09 38.50
CA VAL A 904 10.41 -10.34 38.39
C VAL A 904 10.67 -11.73 37.80
N GLU A 905 11.58 -11.80 36.84
CA GLU A 905 12.13 -13.04 36.28
C GLU A 905 13.64 -13.10 36.54
N GLU A 906 14.21 -14.30 36.47
CA GLU A 906 15.65 -14.53 36.46
C GLU A 906 16.09 -14.96 35.07
N GLU A 907 17.02 -14.21 34.48
CA GLU A 907 17.68 -14.52 33.23
C GLU A 907 19.03 -15.18 33.53
N VAL A 908 19.15 -16.48 33.24
CA VAL A 908 20.40 -17.24 33.35
C VAL A 908 21.12 -17.16 31.99
N PRO A 909 22.21 -16.40 31.86
CA PRO A 909 22.89 -16.24 30.58
C PRO A 909 23.44 -17.58 30.07
N SER A 910 23.35 -17.81 28.76
CA SER A 910 23.95 -18.97 28.11
C SER A 910 25.49 -18.93 28.24
N SER A 911 26.18 -20.05 28.01
CA SER A 911 27.65 -20.04 27.97
C SER A 911 28.14 -19.50 26.62
N PRO A 912 29.10 -18.56 26.57
CA PRO A 912 29.65 -18.09 25.30
C PRO A 912 30.31 -19.22 24.50
N GLU A 913 30.04 -19.25 23.20
CA GLU A 913 30.59 -20.19 22.23
C GLU A 913 31.51 -19.48 21.22
N PHE A 914 32.34 -20.25 20.52
CA PHE A 914 33.34 -19.72 19.57
C PHE A 914 33.16 -20.34 18.19
N VAL A 915 33.16 -19.51 17.14
CA VAL A 915 32.98 -19.93 15.75
C VAL A 915 33.95 -19.23 14.79
N GLY A 916 34.15 -19.84 13.62
CA GLY A 916 35.08 -19.38 12.58
C GLY A 916 36.50 -19.91 12.74
N ALA A 917 37.45 -19.34 12.00
CA ALA A 917 38.86 -19.71 12.12
C ALA A 917 39.43 -19.24 13.46
N VAL A 918 40.01 -20.17 14.23
CA VAL A 918 40.51 -19.93 15.60
C VAL A 918 41.66 -18.92 15.69
N ASP A 919 42.48 -18.79 14.64
CA ASP A 919 43.58 -17.83 14.55
C ASP A 919 44.04 -17.66 13.10
N ASN A 920 45.05 -16.80 12.90
CA ASN A 920 45.68 -16.59 11.61
C ASN A 920 46.70 -17.69 11.20
N ASN A 921 46.77 -18.84 11.87
CA ASN A 921 47.70 -19.94 11.59
C ASN A 921 47.05 -21.15 10.88
N ILE A 922 45.76 -21.10 10.54
CA ILE A 922 45.03 -22.20 9.86
C ILE A 922 45.58 -22.60 8.47
N GLY A 923 46.56 -21.88 7.92
CA GLY A 923 47.19 -22.18 6.64
C GLY A 923 48.23 -21.13 6.26
N THR A 924 48.32 -20.75 4.97
CA THR A 924 49.35 -19.79 4.52
C THR A 924 48.92 -18.34 4.82
N THR A 925 49.50 -17.74 5.85
CA THR A 925 49.21 -16.37 6.29
C THR A 925 49.89 -15.31 5.40
N SER A 926 49.23 -14.18 5.20
CA SER A 926 49.78 -13.00 4.48
C SER A 926 49.19 -11.71 5.04
N ILE A 927 49.94 -10.61 4.96
CA ILE A 927 49.41 -9.26 5.24
C ILE A 927 48.52 -8.83 4.07
N TYR A 928 47.33 -8.31 4.38
CA TYR A 928 46.40 -7.71 3.43
C TYR A 928 46.67 -6.21 3.33
N THR A 929 47.19 -5.75 2.20
CA THR A 929 47.60 -4.36 1.96
C THR A 929 46.71 -3.67 0.90
N SER A 930 45.48 -4.15 0.70
CA SER A 930 44.59 -3.70 -0.39
C SER A 930 43.42 -2.90 0.18
N ASN A 931 43.14 -1.74 -0.41
CA ASN A 931 41.98 -0.91 -0.10
C ASN A 931 40.67 -1.45 -0.71
N THR A 932 40.47 -2.75 -0.61
CA THR A 932 39.26 -3.45 -1.08
C THR A 932 38.70 -4.21 0.10
N ASP A 933 37.48 -3.88 0.48
CA ASP A 933 36.86 -4.42 1.69
C ASP A 933 36.60 -5.92 1.55
N ARG A 934 36.69 -6.63 2.67
CA ARG A 934 36.61 -8.09 2.72
C ARG A 934 35.82 -8.50 3.94
N TYR A 935 34.90 -9.42 3.68
CA TYR A 935 33.92 -9.88 4.64
C TYR A 935 33.85 -11.40 4.63
N GLN A 936 33.49 -11.94 5.79
CA GLN A 936 33.05 -13.31 5.98
C GLN A 936 31.53 -13.35 5.82
N ILE A 937 31.05 -14.27 4.99
CA ILE A 937 29.63 -14.45 4.69
C ILE A 937 29.07 -15.53 5.62
N PHE A 938 27.95 -15.25 6.29
CA PHE A 938 27.32 -16.16 7.23
C PHE A 938 25.79 -16.09 7.25
N ASP A 939 25.17 -17.15 7.73
CA ASP A 939 23.75 -17.23 8.04
C ASP A 939 23.57 -17.27 9.55
N ALA A 940 22.72 -16.40 10.09
CA ALA A 940 22.25 -16.42 11.48
C ALA A 940 20.92 -17.20 11.53
N LEU A 941 20.96 -18.39 12.14
CA LEU A 941 19.86 -19.34 12.18
C LEU A 941 18.99 -19.15 13.44
N ALA A 942 19.58 -18.61 14.52
CA ALA A 942 18.91 -18.13 15.73
C ALA A 942 19.49 -16.75 16.10
N PRO A 943 18.79 -15.93 16.91
CA PRO A 943 19.37 -14.68 17.41
C PRO A 943 20.54 -14.94 18.37
N PHE A 944 21.58 -14.12 18.31
CA PHE A 944 22.74 -14.17 19.23
C PHE A 944 23.46 -12.83 19.34
N THR A 945 24.14 -12.57 20.45
CA THR A 945 25.05 -11.42 20.59
C THR A 945 26.47 -11.82 20.17
N LEU A 946 27.05 -11.10 19.21
CA LEU A 946 28.46 -11.17 18.87
C LEU A 946 29.27 -10.33 19.88
N ILE A 947 29.81 -11.00 20.90
CA ILE A 947 30.54 -10.35 22.01
C ILE A 947 31.86 -9.79 21.51
N SER A 948 32.68 -10.63 20.89
CA SER A 948 34.05 -10.26 20.51
C SER A 948 34.59 -11.09 19.34
N CYS A 949 35.69 -10.63 18.76
CA CYS A 949 36.44 -11.37 17.75
C CYS A 949 37.93 -11.00 17.82
N ASP A 950 38.80 -11.88 17.32
CA ASP A 950 40.24 -11.64 17.27
C ASP A 950 40.66 -11.01 15.93
N VAL A 951 41.56 -10.02 16.01
CA VAL A 951 42.24 -9.44 14.84
C VAL A 951 43.75 -9.46 15.01
N PHE A 952 44.43 -9.48 13.88
CA PHE A 952 45.89 -9.52 13.80
C PHE A 952 46.34 -8.41 12.86
N ALA A 953 47.04 -7.40 13.37
CA ALA A 953 47.47 -6.21 12.63
C ALA A 953 49.00 -6.13 12.45
N ASP A 954 49.43 -5.36 11.45
CA ASP A 954 50.82 -4.95 11.20
C ASP A 954 50.88 -3.40 11.28
N GLY A 955 51.02 -2.88 12.50
CA GLY A 955 51.01 -1.46 12.86
C GLY A 955 49.68 -0.90 13.38
N ASP A 956 49.80 -0.03 14.38
CA ASP A 956 48.69 0.63 15.07
C ASP A 956 47.87 1.55 14.15
N ALA A 957 46.53 1.45 14.17
CA ALA A 957 45.61 2.49 13.70
C ALA A 957 44.13 2.11 13.96
N ASP A 958 43.24 3.08 13.76
CA ASP A 958 41.78 2.87 13.79
C ASP A 958 41.33 1.85 12.73
N ARG A 959 40.38 1.00 13.09
CA ARG A 959 39.76 -0.04 12.26
C ARG A 959 38.25 0.00 12.45
N THR A 960 37.50 0.20 11.38
CA THR A 960 36.03 0.16 11.40
C THR A 960 35.57 -1.25 11.09
N PHE A 961 34.99 -1.92 12.07
CA PHE A 961 34.30 -3.18 11.88
C PHE A 961 32.90 -2.87 11.34
N GLU A 962 32.42 -3.68 10.39
CA GLU A 962 31.08 -3.55 9.79
C GLU A 962 30.40 -4.92 9.74
N LEU A 963 29.11 -4.94 10.08
CA LEU A 963 28.16 -6.01 9.82
C LEU A 963 27.18 -5.53 8.74
N LEU A 964 27.04 -6.30 7.67
CA LEU A 964 26.09 -6.07 6.57
C LEU A 964 25.02 -7.16 6.51
N ASP A 965 23.86 -6.84 5.92
CA ASP A 965 22.88 -7.83 5.45
C ASP A 965 23.29 -8.48 4.10
N GLY A 966 22.53 -9.47 3.65
CA GLY A 966 22.73 -10.14 2.36
C GLY A 966 22.53 -9.28 1.11
N ASN A 967 22.16 -8.01 1.26
CA ASN A 967 22.06 -7.01 0.18
C ASN A 967 23.20 -5.96 0.25
N GLY A 968 24.07 -6.00 1.26
CA GLY A 968 25.15 -5.03 1.48
C GLY A 968 24.75 -3.77 2.28
N ASN A 969 23.60 -3.78 2.96
CA ASN A 969 23.21 -2.70 3.88
C ASN A 969 23.93 -2.88 5.22
N ILE A 970 24.51 -1.82 5.80
CA ILE A 970 25.04 -1.90 7.17
C ILE A 970 23.90 -2.10 8.15
N LEU A 971 24.06 -3.10 9.02
CA LEU A 971 23.25 -3.31 10.20
C LEU A 971 23.90 -2.63 11.41
N GLN A 972 25.22 -2.83 11.62
CA GLN A 972 25.98 -2.29 12.75
C GLN A 972 27.44 -2.01 12.34
N ASP A 973 28.04 -0.94 12.87
CA ASP A 973 29.47 -0.63 12.69
C ASP A 973 30.10 -0.04 13.97
N THR A 974 31.41 -0.21 14.13
CA THR A 974 32.15 0.38 15.27
C THR A 974 33.62 0.58 14.88
N THR A 975 34.15 1.78 15.12
CA THR A 975 35.56 2.09 14.90
C THR A 975 36.37 1.92 16.19
N ILE A 976 37.40 1.08 16.14
CA ILE A 976 38.20 0.66 17.30
C ILE A 976 39.69 0.85 16.96
N TYR A 977 40.45 1.44 17.88
CA TYR A 977 41.90 1.58 17.75
C TYR A 977 42.58 0.23 17.98
N VAL A 978 43.13 -0.35 16.91
CA VAL A 978 43.80 -1.66 16.95
C VAL A 978 45.31 -1.46 16.96
N LEU A 979 45.99 -2.15 17.88
CA LEU A 979 47.44 -2.15 18.05
C LEU A 979 48.13 -3.17 17.14
N ASP A 980 49.42 -2.97 16.88
CA ASP A 980 50.29 -3.95 16.24
C ASP A 980 50.26 -5.32 16.96
N GLY A 981 50.15 -6.40 16.19
CA GLY A 981 50.04 -7.76 16.70
C GLY A 981 48.61 -8.29 16.87
N ALA A 982 48.41 -9.19 17.82
CA ALA A 982 47.14 -9.88 18.05
C ALA A 982 46.31 -9.19 19.15
N GLN A 983 45.03 -8.94 18.87
CA GLN A 983 44.12 -8.25 19.78
C GLN A 983 42.70 -8.82 19.68
N THR A 984 42.11 -9.18 20.82
CA THR A 984 40.66 -9.42 20.93
C THR A 984 39.93 -8.09 20.99
N VAL A 985 38.90 -7.95 20.18
CA VAL A 985 38.11 -6.73 19.99
C VAL A 985 36.66 -7.00 20.38
N SER A 986 36.15 -6.24 21.34
CA SER A 986 34.75 -6.30 21.78
C SER A 986 33.84 -5.53 20.83
N LEU A 987 32.73 -6.14 20.44
CA LEU A 987 31.70 -5.56 19.58
C LEU A 987 30.37 -5.43 20.36
N ASN A 988 29.92 -6.52 20.99
CA ASN A 988 28.63 -6.63 21.69
C ASN A 988 27.43 -6.27 20.80
N TRP A 989 27.37 -6.89 19.62
CA TRP A 989 26.36 -6.63 18.60
C TRP A 989 25.28 -7.70 18.59
N ASP A 990 24.01 -7.32 18.74
CA ASP A 990 22.89 -8.26 18.67
C ASP A 990 22.55 -8.58 17.22
N ILE A 991 22.64 -9.86 16.86
CA ILE A 991 22.44 -10.38 15.51
C ILE A 991 21.08 -11.08 15.46
N ALA A 992 20.20 -10.60 14.57
CA ALA A 992 18.91 -11.23 14.31
C ALA A 992 19.04 -12.40 13.31
N ILE A 993 18.00 -13.23 13.20
CA ILE A 993 17.93 -14.30 12.19
C ILE A 993 18.01 -13.68 10.78
N GLY A 994 18.84 -14.25 9.91
CA GLY A 994 19.06 -13.77 8.55
C GLY A 994 20.05 -14.62 7.77
N THR A 995 20.13 -14.40 6.45
CA THR A 995 21.03 -15.15 5.57
C THR A 995 21.95 -14.22 4.78
N ASN A 996 23.10 -14.74 4.38
CA ASN A 996 24.16 -14.04 3.64
C ASN A 996 24.67 -12.75 4.32
N TYR A 997 24.57 -12.63 5.64
CA TYR A 997 25.17 -11.52 6.39
C TYR A 997 26.68 -11.47 6.17
N GLU A 998 27.26 -10.28 6.10
CA GLU A 998 28.69 -10.07 5.86
C GLU A 998 29.34 -9.37 7.05
N LEU A 999 30.28 -10.02 7.75
CA LEU A 999 31.09 -9.38 8.81
C LEU A 999 32.52 -9.14 8.32
N GLY A 1000 33.02 -7.92 8.48
CA GLY A 1000 34.37 -7.55 8.01
C GLY A 1000 34.93 -6.30 8.67
N VAL A 1001 36.03 -5.80 8.07
CA VAL A 1001 36.68 -4.56 8.48
C VAL A 1001 36.91 -3.70 7.23
N LEU A 1002 36.55 -2.42 7.31
CA LEU A 1002 36.58 -1.44 6.23
C LEU A 1002 37.98 -0.83 6.02
N ALA A 1003 38.30 -0.49 4.77
CA ALA A 1003 39.43 0.35 4.35
C ALA A 1003 40.84 -0.13 4.76
N VAL A 1004 41.01 -1.44 4.98
CA VAL A 1004 42.18 -1.99 5.68
C VAL A 1004 43.41 -2.26 4.81
N ALA A 1005 44.41 -1.40 4.99
CA ALA A 1005 45.80 -1.83 4.90
C ALA A 1005 46.23 -2.48 6.23
N ASN A 1006 47.10 -3.48 6.13
CA ASN A 1006 47.87 -4.08 7.21
C ASN A 1006 47.09 -4.89 8.27
N LEU A 1007 46.12 -5.70 7.85
CA LEU A 1007 45.62 -6.82 8.67
C LEU A 1007 46.08 -8.16 8.09
N TYR A 1008 46.35 -9.16 8.93
CA TYR A 1008 46.67 -10.52 8.46
C TYR A 1008 45.41 -11.26 7.99
N ARG A 1009 45.59 -12.07 6.95
CA ARG A 1009 44.60 -13.01 6.40
C ARG A 1009 45.23 -14.35 6.08
N ASN A 1010 44.43 -15.41 5.90
CA ASN A 1010 44.90 -16.69 5.36
C ASN A 1010 44.55 -16.81 3.86
N THR A 1011 45.53 -17.23 3.08
CA THR A 1011 45.43 -17.42 1.62
C THR A 1011 45.13 -18.86 1.19
N THR A 1012 45.29 -19.80 2.12
CA THR A 1012 44.90 -21.22 2.06
C THR A 1012 44.48 -21.69 3.46
N GLY A 1013 43.73 -22.80 3.55
CA GLY A 1013 43.44 -23.51 4.80
C GLY A 1013 42.09 -23.22 5.45
N ALA A 1014 41.25 -22.37 4.84
CA ALA A 1014 39.85 -22.23 5.28
C ALA A 1014 39.03 -23.48 4.91
N SER A 1015 38.02 -23.80 5.73
CA SER A 1015 37.19 -25.01 5.58
C SER A 1015 35.72 -24.70 5.90
N TYR A 1016 35.08 -23.88 5.08
CA TYR A 1016 33.66 -23.55 5.21
C TYR A 1016 32.75 -24.78 4.99
N PRO A 1017 31.59 -24.86 5.67
CA PRO A 1017 31.08 -23.89 6.64
C PRO A 1017 31.67 -24.08 8.04
N TYR A 1018 31.82 -22.98 8.79
CA TYR A 1018 32.11 -23.01 10.23
C TYR A 1018 30.79 -22.78 10.97
N THR A 1019 30.33 -23.77 11.75
CA THR A 1019 28.96 -23.78 12.28
C THR A 1019 28.90 -23.97 13.79
N ILE A 1020 28.01 -23.24 14.46
CA ILE A 1020 27.37 -23.70 15.70
C ILE A 1020 25.95 -24.17 15.28
N PRO A 1021 25.63 -25.48 15.40
CA PRO A 1021 24.37 -26.03 14.92
C PRO A 1021 23.16 -25.27 15.45
N GLY A 1022 22.21 -24.94 14.56
CA GLY A 1022 21.00 -24.19 14.92
C GLY A 1022 21.20 -22.68 15.16
N VAL A 1023 22.42 -22.18 15.33
CA VAL A 1023 22.69 -20.77 15.70
C VAL A 1023 23.32 -19.96 14.57
N ILE A 1024 24.46 -20.42 14.03
CA ILE A 1024 25.21 -19.67 13.00
C ILE A 1024 25.95 -20.61 12.07
N SER A 1025 26.01 -20.26 10.78
CA SER A 1025 26.81 -20.93 9.77
C SER A 1025 27.60 -19.91 8.96
N ILE A 1026 28.92 -19.81 9.17
CA ILE A 1026 29.81 -19.01 8.31
C ILE A 1026 30.08 -19.81 7.04
N THR A 1027 29.46 -19.42 5.93
CA THR A 1027 29.37 -20.18 4.68
C THR A 1027 30.45 -19.82 3.65
N GLY A 1028 31.07 -18.64 3.73
CA GLY A 1028 32.07 -18.23 2.75
C GLY A 1028 32.71 -16.87 3.03
N ASN A 1029 33.24 -16.23 1.99
CA ASN A 1029 33.83 -14.89 2.04
C ASN A 1029 33.64 -14.13 0.72
N SER A 1030 33.64 -12.80 0.78
CA SER A 1030 33.36 -11.90 -0.35
C SER A 1030 34.40 -11.92 -1.49
N ALA A 1031 35.42 -12.78 -1.42
CA ALA A 1031 36.33 -13.06 -2.54
C ALA A 1031 35.98 -14.34 -3.32
N ASN A 1032 34.88 -15.02 -2.98
CA ASN A 1032 34.40 -16.26 -3.62
C ASN A 1032 35.50 -17.33 -3.76
N ASN A 1033 36.35 -17.45 -2.74
CA ASN A 1033 37.43 -18.43 -2.71
C ASN A 1033 37.36 -19.22 -1.39
N PRO A 1034 36.95 -20.51 -1.41
CA PRO A 1034 36.69 -21.29 -0.20
C PRO A 1034 37.96 -21.64 0.59
N ASP A 1035 39.15 -21.44 0.02
CA ASP A 1035 40.44 -21.73 0.64
C ASP A 1035 40.95 -20.54 1.49
N ARG A 1036 40.33 -19.36 1.37
CA ARG A 1036 40.78 -18.12 2.03
C ARG A 1036 39.95 -17.78 3.26
N TRP A 1037 40.60 -17.20 4.27
CA TRP A 1037 39.94 -16.58 5.41
C TRP A 1037 40.44 -15.13 5.56
N TYR A 1038 39.51 -14.19 5.71
CA TYR A 1038 39.80 -12.80 6.04
C TYR A 1038 39.42 -12.52 7.50
N PHE A 1039 40.01 -11.49 8.08
CA PHE A 1039 39.57 -10.97 9.38
C PHE A 1039 38.04 -10.69 9.40
N PRO A 1040 37.39 -10.73 10.58
CA PRO A 1040 37.95 -11.12 11.88
C PRO A 1040 37.98 -12.65 12.11
N TYR A 1041 38.68 -13.06 13.17
CA TYR A 1041 38.91 -14.46 13.59
C TYR A 1041 38.17 -14.77 14.91
N ASN A 1042 38.02 -16.05 15.25
CA ASN A 1042 37.62 -16.54 16.57
C ASN A 1042 36.44 -15.79 17.19
N TRP A 1043 35.28 -15.81 16.51
CA TRP A 1043 34.13 -15.02 16.91
C TRP A 1043 33.51 -15.61 18.17
N GLN A 1044 33.51 -14.85 19.25
CA GLN A 1044 32.83 -15.19 20.48
C GLN A 1044 31.37 -14.73 20.40
N ILE A 1045 30.44 -15.68 20.40
CA ILE A 1045 29.00 -15.40 20.39
C ILE A 1045 28.33 -15.91 21.66
N GLN A 1046 27.15 -15.41 21.97
CA GLN A 1046 26.31 -15.87 23.06
C GLN A 1046 24.84 -15.79 22.63
N VAL A 1047 24.12 -16.91 22.69
CA VAL A 1047 22.66 -16.92 22.46
C VAL A 1047 21.93 -16.30 23.66
N PRO A 1048 20.70 -15.79 23.51
CA PRO A 1048 19.91 -15.27 24.63
C PRO A 1048 19.89 -16.19 25.86
N GLY A 1049 19.86 -15.59 27.04
CA GLY A 1049 19.78 -16.32 28.30
C GLY A 1049 18.44 -17.04 28.47
N CYS A 1050 18.46 -18.11 29.26
CA CYS A 1050 17.26 -18.81 29.68
C CYS A 1050 16.51 -17.93 30.70
N VAL A 1051 15.29 -17.51 30.42
CA VAL A 1051 14.45 -16.76 31.38
C VAL A 1051 13.53 -17.68 32.16
N SER A 1052 13.39 -17.42 33.45
CA SER A 1052 12.38 -18.08 34.28
C SER A 1052 10.98 -17.53 34.01
N ALA A 1053 9.94 -18.24 34.44
CA ALA A 1053 8.63 -17.61 34.60
C ALA A 1053 8.71 -16.40 35.56
N ARG A 1054 7.87 -15.37 35.31
CA ARG A 1054 7.76 -14.18 36.16
C ARG A 1054 7.01 -14.47 37.46
N THR A 1055 7.62 -14.14 38.59
CA THR A 1055 6.96 -14.16 39.89
C THR A 1055 6.38 -12.77 40.20
N PRO A 1056 5.09 -12.66 40.58
CA PRO A 1056 4.51 -11.40 41.04
C PRO A 1056 5.06 -11.01 42.42
N ILE A 1057 5.11 -9.69 42.67
CA ILE A 1057 5.53 -9.08 43.93
C ILE A 1057 4.80 -7.77 44.15
N THR A 1058 4.16 -7.60 45.30
CA THR A 1058 3.18 -6.54 45.56
C THR A 1058 3.67 -5.55 46.62
N ALA A 1059 3.64 -4.27 46.27
CA ALA A 1059 3.76 -3.14 47.19
C ALA A 1059 2.37 -2.76 47.70
N THR A 1060 2.07 -3.07 48.96
CA THR A 1060 0.71 -2.93 49.53
C THR A 1060 0.57 -1.69 50.41
N ILE A 1061 -0.40 -0.82 50.10
CA ILE A 1061 -0.81 0.25 51.00
C ILE A 1061 -1.96 -0.28 51.88
N ASP A 1062 -1.63 -0.60 53.13
CA ASP A 1062 -2.50 -1.34 54.05
C ASP A 1062 -3.11 -0.41 55.12
N PHE A 1063 -3.98 0.52 54.69
CA PHE A 1063 -4.65 1.49 55.57
C PHE A 1063 -6.17 1.32 55.58
N SER A 1064 -6.75 1.28 56.78
CA SER A 1064 -8.19 1.22 56.99
C SER A 1064 -8.62 2.36 57.93
N ALA A 1065 -9.36 3.33 57.40
CA ALA A 1065 -9.89 4.44 58.18
C ALA A 1065 -11.06 3.96 59.06
N ALA A 1066 -11.01 4.22 60.36
CA ALA A 1066 -12.00 3.74 61.32
C ALA A 1066 -13.35 4.46 61.11
N ALA A 1067 -14.42 3.69 60.93
CA ALA A 1067 -15.77 4.23 60.77
C ALA A 1067 -16.79 3.32 61.44
N PHE A 1068 -17.88 3.89 61.96
CA PHE A 1068 -19.04 3.06 62.32
C PHE A 1068 -20.36 3.82 62.25
N THR A 1069 -21.42 3.03 62.17
CA THR A 1069 -22.82 3.42 62.35
C THR A 1069 -23.46 2.54 63.43
N TYR A 1070 -24.66 2.88 63.88
CA TYR A 1070 -25.41 2.05 64.83
C TYR A 1070 -26.91 2.16 64.60
N THR A 1071 -27.63 1.14 65.08
CA THR A 1071 -29.08 1.16 65.27
C THR A 1071 -29.39 0.74 66.70
N ASN A 1072 -30.52 1.17 67.26
CA ASN A 1072 -30.88 0.79 68.63
C ASN A 1072 -32.34 0.39 68.81
N THR A 1073 -32.57 -0.50 69.78
CA THR A 1073 -33.89 -0.92 70.24
C THR A 1073 -33.93 -0.80 71.75
N ASN A 1074 -34.62 0.23 72.25
CA ASN A 1074 -34.48 0.71 73.62
C ASN A 1074 -32.99 0.98 73.94
N ALA A 1075 -32.46 0.39 75.02
CA ALA A 1075 -31.08 0.57 75.47
C ALA A 1075 -30.05 -0.38 74.81
N THR A 1076 -30.45 -1.20 73.83
CA THR A 1076 -29.54 -2.10 73.10
C THR A 1076 -29.17 -1.48 71.75
N TYR A 1077 -27.88 -1.33 71.49
CA TYR A 1077 -27.28 -0.73 70.31
C TYR A 1077 -26.53 -1.81 69.51
N SER A 1078 -26.81 -1.91 68.21
CA SER A 1078 -26.10 -2.78 67.28
C SER A 1078 -25.22 -1.91 66.39
N PHE A 1079 -23.90 -2.08 66.49
CA PHE A 1079 -22.91 -1.29 65.77
C PHE A 1079 -22.55 -1.98 64.45
N THR A 1080 -22.24 -1.18 63.42
CA THR A 1080 -21.79 -1.67 62.11
C THR A 1080 -20.58 -0.89 61.65
N ASP A 1081 -19.46 -1.59 61.44
CA ASP A 1081 -18.22 -1.08 60.86
C ASP A 1081 -18.12 -1.55 59.39
N PRO A 1082 -18.09 -0.64 58.40
CA PRO A 1082 -17.99 -0.98 56.98
C PRO A 1082 -16.57 -1.33 56.51
N THR A 1083 -15.55 -1.29 57.37
CA THR A 1083 -14.16 -1.55 56.98
C THR A 1083 -13.87 -3.03 56.74
N THR A 1084 -12.70 -3.33 56.16
CA THR A 1084 -12.19 -4.70 55.94
C THR A 1084 -11.03 -5.02 56.88
N ALA A 1085 -11.02 -4.43 58.07
CA ALA A 1085 -9.90 -4.52 58.99
C ALA A 1085 -9.64 -5.96 59.49
N ILE A 1086 -8.37 -6.32 59.75
CA ILE A 1086 -8.06 -7.66 60.32
C ILE A 1086 -8.37 -7.75 61.81
N SER A 1087 -8.53 -6.61 62.50
CA SER A 1087 -8.88 -6.56 63.92
C SER A 1087 -9.64 -5.30 64.31
N TYR A 1088 -10.51 -5.45 65.31
CA TYR A 1088 -11.44 -4.43 65.81
C TYR A 1088 -11.33 -4.38 67.33
N ASN A 1089 -11.44 -3.19 67.91
CA ASN A 1089 -11.45 -2.99 69.35
C ASN A 1089 -12.42 -1.87 69.71
N TRP A 1090 -13.54 -2.26 70.29
CA TRP A 1090 -14.63 -1.38 70.73
C TRP A 1090 -14.52 -1.08 72.22
N ASN A 1091 -14.80 0.16 72.59
CA ASN A 1091 -15.06 0.57 73.96
C ASN A 1091 -16.37 1.36 73.97
N PHE A 1092 -17.37 0.88 74.71
CA PHE A 1092 -18.73 1.46 74.66
C PHE A 1092 -18.93 2.65 75.60
N GLY A 1093 -17.89 3.09 76.31
CA GLY A 1093 -17.90 4.26 77.18
C GLY A 1093 -18.51 4.05 78.57
N ASP A 1094 -19.02 2.85 78.86
CA ASP A 1094 -19.52 2.43 80.19
C ASP A 1094 -18.52 1.52 80.94
N GLY A 1095 -17.36 1.25 80.34
CA GLY A 1095 -16.31 0.36 80.86
C GLY A 1095 -16.30 -1.02 80.23
N LEU A 1096 -17.21 -1.32 79.30
CA LEU A 1096 -17.26 -2.59 78.55
C LEU A 1096 -16.70 -2.43 77.12
N THR A 1097 -16.19 -3.54 76.58
CA THR A 1097 -15.42 -3.60 75.33
C THR A 1097 -15.76 -4.85 74.52
N ASP A 1098 -15.59 -4.81 73.20
CA ASP A 1098 -15.76 -5.94 72.28
C ASP A 1098 -14.66 -5.94 71.20
N ASN A 1099 -14.44 -7.06 70.51
CA ASN A 1099 -13.48 -7.20 69.41
C ASN A 1099 -14.08 -7.82 68.13
N ILE A 1100 -15.39 -8.06 68.12
CA ILE A 1100 -16.16 -8.42 66.92
C ILE A 1100 -16.33 -7.17 66.04
N GLN A 1101 -16.31 -7.32 64.71
CA GLN A 1101 -16.50 -6.21 63.76
C GLN A 1101 -17.82 -5.45 63.98
N ASN A 1102 -18.93 -6.19 64.13
CA ASN A 1102 -20.29 -5.64 64.24
C ASN A 1102 -20.94 -6.09 65.56
N PRO A 1103 -20.56 -5.51 66.72
CA PRO A 1103 -21.02 -5.96 68.03
C PRO A 1103 -22.39 -5.40 68.40
N THR A 1104 -23.03 -6.03 69.38
CA THR A 1104 -24.28 -5.54 70.00
C THR A 1104 -24.08 -5.33 71.48
N HIS A 1105 -24.37 -4.11 71.97
CA HIS A 1105 -24.16 -3.73 73.37
C HIS A 1105 -25.44 -3.22 74.03
N THR A 1106 -25.68 -3.55 75.30
CA THR A 1106 -26.87 -3.10 76.06
C THR A 1106 -26.45 -2.27 77.26
N TYR A 1107 -26.86 -1.00 77.26
CA TYR A 1107 -26.62 -0.08 78.36
C TYR A 1107 -27.63 -0.26 79.49
N ALA A 1108 -27.16 -0.21 80.74
CA ALA A 1108 -28.00 -0.48 81.92
C ALA A 1108 -28.76 0.76 82.47
N PHE A 1109 -28.36 1.97 82.08
CA PHE A 1109 -28.89 3.23 82.62
C PHE A 1109 -29.02 4.30 81.53
N ASP A 1110 -29.86 5.30 81.79
CA ASP A 1110 -29.94 6.51 80.96
C ASP A 1110 -28.66 7.34 81.13
N GLY A 1111 -28.09 7.83 80.03
CA GLY A 1111 -26.87 8.63 80.07
C GLY A 1111 -26.21 8.84 78.71
N THR A 1112 -25.23 9.74 78.70
CA THR A 1112 -24.40 10.06 77.54
C THR A 1112 -23.11 9.25 77.58
N TYR A 1113 -22.91 8.34 76.63
CA TYR A 1113 -21.77 7.43 76.54
C TYR A 1113 -20.88 7.78 75.35
N THR A 1114 -19.56 7.58 75.47
CA THR A 1114 -18.59 7.88 74.41
C THR A 1114 -18.04 6.57 73.85
N VAL A 1115 -18.54 6.15 72.69
CA VAL A 1115 -18.14 4.90 72.03
C VAL A 1115 -16.94 5.15 71.15
N THR A 1116 -15.91 4.33 71.30
CA THR A 1116 -14.68 4.36 70.50
C THR A 1116 -14.47 3.03 69.79
N LEU A 1117 -14.11 3.08 68.52
CA LEU A 1117 -13.67 1.95 67.72
C LEU A 1117 -12.23 2.22 67.25
N ILE A 1118 -11.35 1.26 67.50
CA ILE A 1118 -10.03 1.17 66.87
C ILE A 1118 -10.09 0.03 65.86
N VAL A 1119 -9.78 0.30 64.59
CA VAL A 1119 -9.61 -0.73 63.55
C VAL A 1119 -8.13 -0.81 63.21
N CYS A 1120 -7.60 -2.02 62.99
CA CYS A 1120 -6.21 -2.18 62.57
C CYS A 1120 -6.07 -3.21 61.44
N ASN A 1121 -5.27 -2.83 60.44
CA ASN A 1121 -4.67 -3.72 59.46
C ASN A 1121 -3.19 -3.87 59.76
N SER A 1122 -2.73 -5.10 60.02
CA SER A 1122 -1.34 -5.38 60.39
C SER A 1122 -0.89 -4.51 61.59
N ASN A 1123 0.01 -3.55 61.39
CA ASN A 1123 0.45 -2.57 62.41
C ASN A 1123 -0.19 -1.17 62.23
N CYS A 1124 -1.07 -1.01 61.24
CA CYS A 1124 -1.69 0.23 60.80
C CYS A 1124 -3.09 0.35 61.43
N CYS A 1125 -3.19 1.12 62.51
CA CYS A 1125 -4.44 1.36 63.22
C CYS A 1125 -4.97 2.78 62.98
N ASP A 1126 -6.30 2.91 62.89
CA ASP A 1126 -7.02 4.18 62.99
C ASP A 1126 -8.07 4.12 64.10
N THR A 1127 -8.58 5.27 64.55
CA THR A 1127 -9.51 5.37 65.70
C THR A 1127 -10.60 6.41 65.48
N ILE A 1128 -11.86 6.00 65.64
CA ILE A 1128 -13.02 6.89 65.62
C ILE A 1128 -13.77 6.84 66.95
N THR A 1129 -14.29 7.98 67.38
CA THR A 1129 -15.10 8.13 68.59
C THR A 1129 -16.40 8.87 68.27
N GLN A 1130 -17.54 8.37 68.77
CA GLN A 1130 -18.86 9.01 68.67
C GLN A 1130 -19.58 8.99 70.01
N THR A 1131 -20.43 9.99 70.26
CA THR A 1131 -21.17 10.13 71.53
C THR A 1131 -22.63 9.71 71.36
N LEU A 1132 -23.16 8.90 72.28
CA LEU A 1132 -24.51 8.34 72.26
C LEU A 1132 -25.31 8.76 73.49
N ASP A 1133 -26.51 9.27 73.29
CA ASP A 1133 -27.49 9.47 74.38
C ASP A 1133 -28.42 8.25 74.47
N VAL A 1134 -28.41 7.57 75.62
CA VAL A 1134 -29.15 6.34 75.90
C VAL A 1134 -30.37 6.65 76.76
N THR A 1135 -31.51 6.04 76.44
CA THR A 1135 -32.73 6.07 77.27
C THR A 1135 -33.37 4.68 77.35
N THR A 1136 -33.74 4.26 78.57
CA THR A 1136 -34.08 2.86 78.92
C THR A 1136 -35.59 2.58 79.00
N GLY A 1137 -36.48 3.54 78.71
CA GLY A 1137 -37.93 3.32 78.81
C GLY A 1137 -38.83 4.29 78.01
N ILE A 1138 -40.09 3.89 77.81
CA ILE A 1138 -41.12 4.63 77.06
C ILE A 1138 -42.03 5.39 78.03
N ASN A 1139 -42.12 6.72 77.86
CA ASN A 1139 -43.05 7.58 78.62
C ASN A 1139 -44.42 7.70 77.95
N ASN A 1140 -45.47 7.91 78.77
CA ASN A 1140 -46.83 8.17 78.28
C ASN A 1140 -46.90 9.45 77.43
N LEU A 1141 -47.51 9.36 76.24
CA LEU A 1141 -47.83 10.51 75.41
C LEU A 1141 -48.99 11.32 76.01
N ILE A 1142 -48.65 12.49 76.57
CA ILE A 1142 -49.58 13.55 76.95
C ILE A 1142 -50.14 14.20 75.67
N ASN A 1143 -51.36 14.75 75.74
CA ASN A 1143 -52.03 15.48 74.66
C ASN A 1143 -51.07 16.39 73.87
N VAL A 1144 -50.94 16.12 72.57
CA VAL A 1144 -50.27 17.04 71.62
C VAL A 1144 -51.29 18.08 71.19
N ASP A 1145 -50.91 19.36 71.24
CA ASP A 1145 -51.84 20.48 71.00
C ASP A 1145 -52.59 20.34 69.66
N GLY A 1146 -53.90 20.50 69.74
CA GLY A 1146 -54.80 20.52 68.59
C GLY A 1146 -55.42 19.18 68.20
N PHE A 1147 -54.98 18.02 68.72
CA PHE A 1147 -55.66 16.73 68.47
C PHE A 1147 -56.51 16.27 69.64
N THR A 1148 -57.74 15.82 69.38
CA THR A 1148 -58.58 15.14 70.36
C THR A 1148 -59.22 13.89 69.75
N ILE A 1149 -59.09 12.76 70.44
CA ILE A 1149 -59.60 11.45 70.01
C ILE A 1149 -60.64 10.99 71.03
N PHE A 1150 -61.90 10.78 70.62
CA PHE A 1150 -62.98 10.44 71.53
C PHE A 1150 -64.11 9.62 70.86
N PRO A 1151 -64.69 8.62 71.56
CA PRO A 1151 -64.20 8.03 72.80
C PRO A 1151 -62.91 7.24 72.57
N ASN A 1152 -62.03 7.21 73.58
CA ASN A 1152 -60.84 6.38 73.63
C ASN A 1152 -60.56 6.04 75.12
N PRO A 1153 -60.77 4.80 75.58
CA PRO A 1153 -61.15 3.62 74.80
C PRO A 1153 -62.53 3.73 74.12
N THR A 1154 -62.70 3.03 72.98
CA THR A 1154 -63.97 2.94 72.25
C THR A 1154 -64.53 1.52 72.25
N MET A 1155 -65.85 1.36 72.14
CA MET A 1155 -66.50 0.07 71.83
C MET A 1155 -66.94 -0.03 70.36
N ASN A 1156 -67.26 1.10 69.71
CA ASN A 1156 -67.65 1.16 68.30
C ASN A 1156 -66.77 2.24 67.61
N ASN A 1157 -67.36 3.05 66.73
CA ASN A 1157 -66.68 4.15 66.05
C ASN A 1157 -66.10 5.17 67.02
N PHE A 1158 -64.92 5.70 66.67
CA PHE A 1158 -64.29 6.82 67.38
C PHE A 1158 -64.09 8.01 66.45
N THR A 1159 -63.98 9.20 67.03
CA THR A 1159 -63.79 10.46 66.31
C THR A 1159 -62.41 11.03 66.59
N VAL A 1160 -61.71 11.43 65.54
CA VAL A 1160 -60.48 12.22 65.60
C VAL A 1160 -60.83 13.64 65.15
N ASN A 1161 -60.65 14.62 66.03
CA ASN A 1161 -60.79 16.04 65.71
C ASN A 1161 -59.42 16.70 65.75
N TYR A 1162 -59.18 17.58 64.77
CA TYR A 1162 -58.02 18.45 64.71
C TYR A 1162 -58.45 19.92 64.69
N SER A 1163 -57.90 20.73 65.60
CA SER A 1163 -58.15 22.17 65.73
C SER A 1163 -56.90 23.03 65.48
N GLY A 1164 -55.78 22.43 65.12
CA GLY A 1164 -54.57 23.17 64.72
C GLY A 1164 -54.66 23.73 63.30
N ALA A 1165 -53.71 24.60 62.96
CA ALA A 1165 -53.71 25.35 61.70
C ALA A 1165 -53.03 24.63 60.52
N GLN A 1166 -52.40 23.47 60.72
CA GLN A 1166 -51.64 22.78 59.67
C GLN A 1166 -52.49 21.82 58.84
N GLN A 1167 -52.09 21.56 57.60
CA GLN A 1167 -52.76 20.61 56.75
C GLN A 1167 -52.31 19.18 57.11
N ILE A 1168 -53.27 18.25 57.24
CA ILE A 1168 -52.98 16.83 57.45
C ILE A 1168 -52.90 16.13 56.10
N GLU A 1169 -51.82 15.38 55.88
CA GLU A 1169 -51.56 14.62 54.65
C GLU A 1169 -52.28 13.26 54.70
N SER A 1170 -52.10 12.53 55.80
CA SER A 1170 -52.70 11.22 56.01
C SER A 1170 -52.97 10.91 57.47
N ILE A 1171 -53.99 10.10 57.72
CA ILE A 1171 -54.20 9.40 58.99
C ILE A 1171 -54.22 7.89 58.70
N THR A 1172 -53.60 7.10 59.57
CA THR A 1172 -53.48 5.65 59.41
C THR A 1172 -53.56 4.99 60.78
N LEU A 1173 -54.51 4.05 60.96
CA LEU A 1173 -54.64 3.23 62.14
C LEU A 1173 -53.92 1.90 61.91
N PHE A 1174 -53.05 1.54 62.84
CA PHE A 1174 -52.29 0.29 62.83
C PHE A 1174 -52.70 -0.59 64.02
N ASN A 1175 -52.64 -1.91 63.87
CA ASN A 1175 -52.69 -2.82 65.02
C ASN A 1175 -51.32 -2.92 65.73
N THR A 1176 -51.22 -3.71 66.80
CA THR A 1176 -49.96 -3.89 67.55
C THR A 1176 -48.84 -4.58 66.78
N LEU A 1177 -49.12 -5.19 65.62
CA LEU A 1177 -48.12 -5.79 64.73
C LEU A 1177 -47.63 -4.79 63.65
N GLY A 1178 -48.20 -3.59 63.60
CA GLY A 1178 -47.87 -2.58 62.58
C GLY A 1178 -48.60 -2.77 61.25
N GLU A 1179 -49.63 -3.61 61.19
CA GLU A 1179 -50.46 -3.79 59.99
C GLU A 1179 -51.52 -2.66 59.93
N VAL A 1180 -51.83 -2.18 58.71
CA VAL A 1180 -52.79 -1.09 58.50
C VAL A 1180 -54.22 -1.61 58.57
N GLU A 1181 -54.94 -1.19 59.60
CA GLU A 1181 -56.36 -1.51 59.84
C GLU A 1181 -57.29 -0.49 59.17
N TRP A 1182 -56.85 0.76 59.07
CA TRP A 1182 -57.60 1.83 58.41
C TRP A 1182 -56.68 2.95 57.92
N SER A 1183 -57.03 3.65 56.84
CA SER A 1183 -56.33 4.86 56.43
C SER A 1183 -57.22 5.87 55.71
N SER A 1184 -56.81 7.14 55.71
CA SER A 1184 -57.41 8.19 54.90
C SER A 1184 -56.37 9.23 54.48
N PHE A 1185 -56.41 9.59 53.20
CA PHE A 1185 -55.49 10.54 52.54
C PHE A 1185 -56.32 11.67 51.94
N THR A 1186 -56.47 12.79 52.65
CA THR A 1186 -57.16 13.99 52.11
C THR A 1186 -56.66 15.27 52.77
N SER A 1187 -56.01 16.11 51.97
CA SER A 1187 -55.61 17.47 52.34
C SER A 1187 -56.84 18.37 52.58
N ASN A 1188 -56.92 19.02 53.74
CA ASN A 1188 -58.02 19.88 54.23
C ASN A 1188 -59.20 19.22 54.99
N LYS A 1189 -59.08 17.97 55.46
CA LYS A 1189 -59.94 17.48 56.56
C LYS A 1189 -59.31 17.75 57.92
N ASN A 1190 -60.16 18.04 58.90
CA ASN A 1190 -59.81 18.23 60.31
C ASN A 1190 -60.74 17.45 61.26
N HIS A 1191 -61.54 16.54 60.71
CA HIS A 1191 -62.51 15.71 61.42
C HIS A 1191 -62.65 14.37 60.70
N TRP A 1192 -62.46 13.27 61.43
CA TRP A 1192 -62.61 11.91 60.93
C TRP A 1192 -63.43 11.09 61.92
N VAL A 1193 -64.49 10.44 61.45
CA VAL A 1193 -65.21 9.40 62.18
C VAL A 1193 -64.74 8.07 61.60
N ILE A 1194 -64.06 7.27 62.40
CA ILE A 1194 -63.45 6.00 61.99
C ILE A 1194 -64.34 4.88 62.54
N ASN A 1195 -64.82 4.00 61.64
CA ASN A 1195 -65.56 2.82 62.07
C ASN A 1195 -64.58 1.78 62.61
N ALA A 1196 -64.78 1.37 63.85
CA ALA A 1196 -63.99 0.35 64.54
C ALA A 1196 -64.84 -0.85 65.02
N GLU A 1197 -66.10 -0.97 64.59
CA GLU A 1197 -66.97 -2.12 64.90
C GLU A 1197 -66.43 -3.43 64.32
N ALA A 1198 -65.71 -3.37 63.19
CA ALA A 1198 -65.04 -4.52 62.58
C ALA A 1198 -63.68 -4.87 63.20
N LEU A 1199 -63.14 -4.01 64.08
CA LEU A 1199 -61.83 -4.24 64.72
C LEU A 1199 -61.98 -5.09 65.98
N ALA A 1200 -61.06 -6.03 66.17
CA ALA A 1200 -60.97 -6.82 67.38
C ALA A 1200 -60.67 -5.94 68.61
N SER A 1201 -61.05 -6.38 69.80
CA SER A 1201 -60.65 -5.68 71.03
C SER A 1201 -59.14 -5.80 71.27
N GLY A 1202 -58.51 -4.67 71.60
CA GLY A 1202 -57.05 -4.56 71.66
C GLY A 1202 -56.55 -3.12 71.65
N VAL A 1203 -55.22 -2.98 71.60
CA VAL A 1203 -54.53 -1.69 71.44
C VAL A 1203 -54.25 -1.46 69.95
N TYR A 1204 -54.40 -0.22 69.50
CA TYR A 1204 -54.09 0.22 68.15
C TYR A 1204 -53.28 1.51 68.21
N PHE A 1205 -52.60 1.84 67.12
CA PHE A 1205 -51.78 3.05 66.98
C PHE A 1205 -52.28 3.91 65.83
N LEU A 1206 -52.80 5.09 66.13
CA LEU A 1206 -53.21 6.06 65.12
C LEU A 1206 -52.01 6.95 64.77
N SER A 1207 -51.46 6.77 63.58
CA SER A 1207 -50.45 7.65 63.00
C SER A 1207 -51.11 8.77 62.21
N VAL A 1208 -50.57 9.98 62.32
CA VAL A 1208 -51.04 11.18 61.63
C VAL A 1208 -49.83 11.89 61.03
N LYS A 1209 -49.81 12.01 59.69
CA LYS A 1209 -48.76 12.71 58.95
C LYS A 1209 -49.21 14.10 58.53
N SER A 1210 -48.31 15.06 58.70
CA SER A 1210 -48.43 16.44 58.23
C SER A 1210 -47.08 16.86 57.63
N PRO A 1211 -46.99 18.01 56.92
CA PRO A 1211 -45.73 18.49 56.35
C PRO A 1211 -44.61 18.73 57.38
N SER A 1212 -44.97 18.84 58.67
CA SER A 1212 -44.04 19.01 59.79
C SER A 1212 -43.58 17.71 60.45
N GLY A 1213 -44.15 16.54 60.08
CA GLY A 1213 -43.75 15.24 60.61
C GLY A 1213 -44.90 14.26 60.84
N ILE A 1214 -44.59 13.16 61.54
CA ILE A 1214 -45.54 12.10 61.90
C ILE A 1214 -45.75 12.09 63.42
N SER A 1215 -47.02 12.11 63.85
CA SER A 1215 -47.45 12.00 65.24
C SER A 1215 -48.22 10.70 65.44
N ASN A 1216 -47.91 9.94 66.49
CA ASN A 1216 -48.55 8.66 66.78
C ASN A 1216 -49.34 8.73 68.10
N PHE A 1217 -50.54 8.16 68.14
CA PHE A 1217 -51.43 8.16 69.29
C PHE A 1217 -51.88 6.74 69.63
N LYS A 1218 -51.94 6.37 70.92
CA LYS A 1218 -52.49 5.08 71.36
C LYS A 1218 -54.02 5.13 71.34
N LEU A 1219 -54.65 4.11 70.78
CA LEU A 1219 -56.08 3.85 70.83
C LEU A 1219 -56.36 2.49 71.49
N GLU A 1220 -57.47 2.39 72.21
CA GLU A 1220 -57.94 1.13 72.80
C GLU A 1220 -59.36 0.82 72.32
N LYS A 1221 -59.55 -0.36 71.72
CA LYS A 1221 -60.86 -0.92 71.38
C LYS A 1221 -61.23 -1.94 72.46
N LEU A 1222 -62.31 -1.67 73.17
CA LEU A 1222 -62.94 -2.63 74.09
C LEU A 1222 -63.94 -3.50 73.29
N ASN A 1223 -64.32 -4.65 73.86
CA ASN A 1223 -65.34 -5.55 73.27
C ASN A 1223 -66.71 -4.87 73.19
#